data_AF-A0A7C3Z5U3-F1
#
_entry.id   AF-A0A7C3Z5U3-F1
#
_cell.length_a   1.000
_cell.length_b   1.000
_cell.length_c   1.000
_cell.angle_alpha   90.00
_cell.angle_beta   90.00
_cell.angle_gamma   90.00
#
_symmetry.space_group_name_H-M   'P 1'
#
loop_
_entity.id
_entity.type
_entity.pdbx_description
1 polymer ?
#
loop_
_entity_poly.entity_id
_entity_poly.type
_entity_poly.pdbx_seq_one_letter_code
_entity_poly.pdbx_strand_id
1 'polypeptide(L)'
;MATGSKFYSLLLLIAFSVAVYGMTLQEFVSPYLYPGENYSTDVQATQVEAQGERFVLVEVRGADAFFLRRSVTSENETVYLFVNDTNKIYSVLREHYNTTSYPNATELDGIAQLICSFNASRLPREEECKVSIGLDRPGATCPPQRCESCMSVPFCADKMPYFGNDFPQAIHNFEVDSKGIDAGLSGAINAIEALKQGRADAAEYLSFISSNLSSIRSHATSMQSNHLFGCYAVRGGQLPPIGLEWCSYREGAKTESQWCKDVEYNFTSLAEASTRTDALVRRVPTNQSLSTRAQALYTSMNARATALQLRIENETFQAFYAKVAERAGNTTQKANRVLAKIRDEQLQRDVSLISELQLRISQYGLDRNYSAANATAAQLYVLAEKIDAETENLSAVYSNLSEINDSASLALLKARLYIEPQDKALFVRLSSYESGKRAIDEVLSSGEPIPLTAVEEFADDLAIIKSKADSLTQEKQQQRFVQAGSWIADAARWVSGVVIDGVSAVFPLSPETKESYAKLLPTAVVFLAGLLFYLACITLFAALVYTKRIYLHRIAVFLWVVIFAFLLIFISFGVISANTVIQQQASRSTFGLFSNALAASNSVSIVINSESNGASIDTMRSCADALESNLTALNKTVQRYEIADDNCTRADGAVVPTSECVKEFGENPVFEFHYANETKATFYVYYLQKALIYGNETFYSPCLIARVFNNHA
;
A
#
# COMPACT_ATOMS: atom_id res chain seq x y z
N MET A 1 23.08 11.08 -11.08
CA MET A 1 21.73 11.62 -11.35
C MET A 1 21.14 12.21 -10.06
N ALA A 2 21.66 13.35 -9.59
CA ALA A 2 21.32 13.93 -8.27
C ALA A 2 20.90 15.42 -8.32
N THR A 3 20.50 15.91 -9.48
CA THR A 3 20.11 17.32 -9.70
C THR A 3 18.62 17.51 -9.96
N GLY A 4 17.84 16.44 -10.18
CA GLY A 4 16.41 16.53 -10.49
C GLY A 4 15.50 16.80 -9.28
N SER A 5 15.83 16.28 -8.09
CA SER A 5 14.97 16.40 -6.89
C SER A 5 14.86 17.84 -6.36
N LYS A 6 15.92 18.65 -6.49
CA LYS A 6 15.89 20.06 -6.04
C LYS A 6 15.07 20.97 -6.96
N PHE A 7 14.85 20.56 -8.22
CA PHE A 7 14.08 21.34 -9.18
C PHE A 7 12.56 21.19 -8.96
N TYR A 8 12.10 20.00 -8.55
CA TYR A 8 10.68 19.79 -8.23
C TYR A 8 10.24 20.44 -6.91
N SER A 9 11.11 20.53 -5.89
CA SER A 9 10.82 21.30 -4.68
C SER A 9 10.73 22.80 -4.95
N LEU A 10 11.50 23.32 -5.91
CA LEU A 10 11.42 24.72 -6.35
C LEU A 10 10.17 24.95 -7.23
N LEU A 11 9.79 24.00 -8.08
CA LEU A 11 8.59 24.07 -8.93
C LEU A 11 7.30 23.89 -8.14
N LEU A 12 7.29 23.16 -7.01
CA LEU A 12 6.12 23.09 -6.12
C LEU A 12 5.94 24.38 -5.29
N LEU A 13 7.04 25.06 -4.98
CA LEU A 13 7.05 26.41 -4.40
C LEU A 13 6.60 27.48 -5.41
N ILE A 14 6.85 27.26 -6.72
CA ILE A 14 6.39 28.15 -7.81
C ILE A 14 4.97 27.81 -8.26
N ALA A 15 4.50 26.55 -8.18
CA ALA A 15 3.12 26.18 -8.49
C ALA A 15 2.10 26.65 -7.43
N PHE A 16 2.59 27.14 -6.28
CA PHE A 16 1.83 27.97 -5.35
C PHE A 16 1.83 29.46 -5.73
N SER A 17 2.21 29.83 -6.96
CA SER A 17 1.67 31.01 -7.64
C SER A 17 0.22 30.75 -8.08
N VAL A 18 -0.59 30.24 -7.15
CA VAL A 18 -2.05 30.33 -7.23
C VAL A 18 -2.31 31.81 -7.43
N ALA A 19 -3.11 32.11 -8.45
CA ALA A 19 -3.62 33.45 -8.73
C ALA A 19 -3.83 34.19 -7.39
N VAL A 20 -3.03 35.23 -7.19
CA VAL A 20 -3.11 36.10 -6.03
C VAL A 20 -4.47 36.75 -6.17
N TYR A 21 -5.45 36.18 -5.51
CA TYR A 21 -6.73 36.79 -5.24
C TYR A 21 -6.65 37.29 -3.81
N GLY A 22 -7.27 38.43 -3.51
CA GLY A 22 -7.21 39.05 -2.18
C GLY A 22 -7.55 38.08 -1.05
N MET A 23 -6.52 37.57 -0.38
CA MET A 23 -6.66 36.58 0.69
C MET A 23 -6.92 37.31 2.01
N THR A 24 -7.96 36.90 2.73
CA THR A 24 -8.22 37.38 4.08
C THR A 24 -7.15 36.88 5.06
N LEU A 25 -6.98 37.56 6.19
CA LEU A 25 -6.06 37.08 7.23
C LEU A 25 -6.47 35.68 7.73
N GLN A 26 -7.78 35.40 7.76
CA GLN A 26 -8.33 34.10 8.11
C GLN A 26 -7.86 33.00 7.15
N GLU A 27 -8.01 33.22 5.85
CA GLU A 27 -7.57 32.26 4.84
C GLU A 27 -6.06 32.03 4.88
N PHE A 28 -5.28 33.09 5.15
CA PHE A 28 -3.82 32.98 5.28
C PHE A 28 -3.41 32.20 6.53
N VAL A 29 -3.97 32.49 7.70
CA VAL A 29 -3.53 31.91 8.99
C VAL A 29 -4.09 30.51 9.22
N SER A 30 -5.33 30.23 8.78
CA SER A 30 -6.04 28.99 9.10
C SER A 30 -5.26 27.70 8.75
N PRO A 31 -4.55 27.60 7.61
CA PRO A 31 -3.76 26.41 7.29
C PRO A 31 -2.63 26.13 8.30
N TYR A 32 -2.09 27.17 8.94
CA TYR A 32 -0.95 27.10 9.87
C TYR A 32 -1.36 26.90 11.34
N LEU A 33 -2.66 26.81 11.63
CA LEU A 33 -3.16 26.48 12.95
C LEU A 33 -2.93 24.99 13.25
N TYR A 34 -2.50 24.71 14.48
CA TYR A 34 -2.33 23.35 14.98
C TYR A 34 -3.68 22.68 15.23
N PRO A 35 -3.74 21.34 15.26
CA PRO A 35 -4.96 20.63 15.62
C PRO A 35 -5.56 21.13 16.93
N GLY A 36 -6.84 21.51 16.88
CA GLY A 36 -7.58 22.03 18.03
C GLY A 36 -7.55 23.55 18.18
N GLU A 37 -6.74 24.30 17.43
CA GLU A 37 -6.79 25.76 17.39
C GLU A 37 -7.86 26.23 16.39
N ASN A 38 -8.63 27.26 16.76
CA ASN A 38 -9.69 27.81 15.90
C ASN A 38 -9.45 29.30 15.63
N TYR A 39 -9.46 29.71 14.36
CA TYR A 39 -9.24 31.11 13.98
C TYR A 39 -10.19 32.08 14.69
N SER A 40 -11.47 31.74 14.80
CA SER A 40 -12.48 32.66 15.34
C SER A 40 -12.38 32.90 16.86
N THR A 41 -11.83 31.94 17.62
CA THR A 41 -11.77 32.03 19.09
C THR A 41 -10.36 32.24 19.61
N ASP A 42 -9.36 31.72 18.90
CA ASP A 42 -7.99 31.62 19.41
C ASP A 42 -7.06 32.65 18.78
N VAL A 43 -7.43 33.25 17.64
CA VAL A 43 -6.57 34.19 16.91
C VAL A 43 -6.93 35.64 17.23
N GLN A 44 -5.94 36.39 17.68
CA GLN A 44 -6.00 37.84 17.81
C GLN A 44 -4.96 38.47 16.88
N ALA A 45 -5.32 39.59 16.27
CA ALA A 45 -4.44 40.26 15.31
C ALA A 45 -4.35 41.76 15.61
N THR A 46 -3.13 42.26 15.74
CA THR A 46 -2.83 43.67 15.96
C THR A 46 -2.11 44.23 14.74
N GLN A 47 -2.64 45.33 14.18
CA GLN A 47 -1.97 46.02 13.07
C GLN A 47 -0.79 46.82 13.63
N VAL A 48 0.35 46.70 12.97
CA VAL A 48 1.60 47.39 13.32
C VAL A 48 2.07 48.16 12.10
N GLU A 49 2.20 49.48 12.21
CA GLU A 49 2.78 50.31 11.15
C GLU A 49 4.18 50.76 11.55
N ALA A 50 5.17 50.51 10.69
CA ALA A 50 6.57 50.91 10.90
C ALA A 50 7.30 51.03 9.57
N GLN A 51 8.23 51.98 9.44
CA GLN A 51 9.06 52.17 8.24
C GLN A 51 8.24 52.36 6.94
N GLY A 52 7.02 52.88 7.04
CA GLY A 52 6.10 53.03 5.90
C GLY A 52 5.48 51.72 5.39
N GLU A 53 5.73 50.59 6.07
CA GLU A 53 5.12 49.30 5.78
C GLU A 53 4.06 48.94 6.84
N ARG A 54 3.08 48.13 6.43
CA ARG A 54 2.06 47.59 7.32
C ARG A 54 2.39 46.15 7.67
N PHE A 55 2.28 45.83 8.95
CA PHE A 55 2.51 44.52 9.50
C PHE A 55 1.30 44.09 10.33
N VAL A 56 1.21 42.79 10.58
CA VAL A 56 0.21 42.19 11.47
C VAL A 56 0.94 41.29 12.44
N LEU A 57 0.86 41.63 13.72
CA LEU A 57 1.23 40.74 14.81
C LEU A 57 0.01 39.87 15.11
N VAL A 58 0.19 38.56 15.04
CA VAL A 58 -0.89 37.58 15.27
C VAL A 58 -0.53 36.74 16.49
N GLU A 59 -1.43 36.75 17.45
CA GLU A 59 -1.38 35.91 18.65
C GLU A 59 -2.36 34.75 18.49
N VAL A 60 -1.94 33.55 18.90
CA VAL A 60 -2.77 32.35 18.96
C VAL A 60 -2.81 31.89 20.42
N ARG A 61 -4.01 31.86 21.02
CA ARG A 61 -4.23 31.55 22.44
C ARG A 61 -3.41 32.44 23.39
N GLY A 62 -3.26 33.72 23.04
CA GLY A 62 -2.50 34.70 23.81
C GLY A 62 -0.98 34.57 23.71
N ALA A 63 -0.47 33.72 22.81
CA ALA A 63 0.94 33.63 22.51
C ALA A 63 1.24 34.15 21.10
N ASP A 64 2.27 34.98 20.99
CA ASP A 64 2.84 35.44 19.72
C ASP A 64 3.11 34.28 18.76
N ALA A 65 2.39 34.24 17.64
CA ALA A 65 2.45 33.14 16.69
C ALA A 65 3.00 33.56 15.33
N PHE A 66 2.57 34.71 14.81
CA PHE A 66 2.97 35.19 13.49
C PHE A 66 3.29 36.69 13.47
N PHE A 67 4.27 37.05 12.64
CA PHE A 67 4.59 38.42 12.29
C PHE A 67 4.59 38.55 10.76
N LEU A 68 3.51 39.12 10.24
CA LEU A 68 3.21 39.13 8.81
C LEU A 68 3.39 40.52 8.24
N ARG A 69 4.02 40.63 7.07
CA ARG A 69 3.98 41.85 6.26
C ARG A 69 2.68 41.86 5.47
N ARG A 70 1.95 42.97 5.54
CA ARG A 70 0.73 43.22 4.78
C ARG A 70 1.05 44.18 3.63
N SER A 71 0.93 43.69 2.41
CA SER A 71 1.07 44.49 1.19
C SER A 71 -0.28 44.62 0.50
N VAL A 72 -0.52 45.76 -0.16
CA VAL A 72 -1.67 45.92 -1.06
C VAL A 72 -1.12 45.91 -2.49
N THR A 73 -1.64 45.05 -3.35
CA THR A 73 -1.23 44.96 -4.77
C THR A 73 -1.81 46.13 -5.58
N SER A 74 -1.37 46.29 -6.83
CA SER A 74 -1.93 47.27 -7.78
C SER A 74 -3.42 47.09 -8.04
N GLU A 75 -3.95 45.89 -7.79
CA GLU A 75 -5.36 45.54 -7.94
C GLU A 75 -6.17 45.75 -6.64
N ASN A 76 -5.58 46.44 -5.66
CA ASN A 76 -6.17 46.71 -4.34
C ASN A 76 -6.42 45.45 -3.50
N GLU A 77 -5.70 44.36 -3.77
CA GLU A 77 -5.79 43.12 -3.03
C GLU A 77 -4.79 43.07 -1.89
N THR A 78 -5.18 42.51 -0.75
CA THR A 78 -4.28 42.36 0.39
C THR A 78 -3.53 41.03 0.31
N VAL A 79 -2.20 41.08 0.46
CA VAL A 79 -1.32 39.92 0.52
C VAL A 79 -0.56 39.92 1.85
N TYR A 80 -0.54 38.76 2.50
CA TYR A 80 0.23 38.53 3.72
C TYR A 80 1.48 37.69 3.41
N LEU A 81 2.62 38.08 3.96
CA LEU A 81 3.90 37.40 3.77
C LEU A 81 4.59 37.22 5.13
N PHE A 82 5.23 36.07 5.35
CA PHE A 82 6.08 35.88 6.52
C PHE A 82 7.27 36.84 6.49
N VAL A 83 7.58 37.45 7.63
CA VAL A 83 8.82 38.20 7.81
C VAL A 83 9.88 37.23 8.31
N ASN A 84 10.68 36.66 7.41
CA ASN A 84 11.70 35.64 7.74
C ASN A 84 13.05 36.25 8.17
N ASP A 85 13.02 37.42 8.83
CA ASP A 85 14.21 38.13 9.31
C ASP A 85 13.98 38.66 10.74
N THR A 86 14.68 38.07 11.70
CA THR A 86 14.58 38.42 13.12
C THR A 86 14.96 39.87 13.37
N ASN A 87 15.94 40.43 12.65
CA ASN A 87 16.34 41.83 12.79
C ASN A 87 15.26 42.77 12.26
N LYS A 88 14.60 42.41 11.16
CA LYS A 88 13.45 43.17 10.64
C LYS A 88 12.31 43.15 11.65
N ILE A 89 11.91 41.98 12.18
CA ILE A 89 10.88 41.86 13.22
C ILE A 89 11.23 42.75 14.42
N TYR A 90 12.45 42.63 14.93
CA TYR A 90 12.93 43.45 16.05
C TYR A 90 12.84 44.95 15.77
N SER A 91 13.31 45.41 14.60
CA SER A 91 13.30 46.83 14.23
C SER A 91 11.88 47.40 14.15
N VAL A 92 10.94 46.61 13.60
CA VAL A 92 9.54 46.99 13.47
C VAL A 92 8.86 47.03 14.84
N LEU A 93 9.07 46.01 15.68
CA LEU A 93 8.52 46.00 17.03
C LEU A 93 9.06 47.18 17.85
N ARG A 94 10.36 47.47 17.74
CA ARG A 94 10.98 48.61 18.43
C ARG A 94 10.34 49.94 18.01
N GLU A 95 10.14 50.18 16.71
CA GLU A 95 9.46 51.39 16.23
C GLU A 95 8.01 51.48 16.70
N HIS A 96 7.28 50.36 16.68
CA HIS A 96 5.93 50.30 17.21
C HIS A 96 5.85 50.62 18.71
N TYR A 97 6.74 50.07 19.52
CA TYR A 97 6.77 50.36 20.95
C TYR A 97 7.27 51.77 21.26
N ASN A 98 8.19 52.31 20.46
CA ASN A 98 8.62 53.71 20.55
C ASN A 98 7.45 54.68 20.35
N THR A 99 6.47 54.34 19.50
CA THR A 99 5.32 55.20 19.22
C THR A 99 4.16 55.00 20.20
N THR A 100 3.97 53.79 20.73
CA THR A 100 2.79 53.45 21.54
C THR A 100 3.03 53.40 23.04
N SER A 101 4.25 53.07 23.48
CA SER A 101 4.54 52.70 24.87
C SER A 101 5.67 53.51 25.50
N TYR A 102 6.58 54.07 24.71
CA TYR A 102 7.68 54.87 25.23
C TYR A 102 7.18 56.21 25.79
N PRO A 103 7.86 56.78 26.81
CA PRO A 103 7.42 58.03 27.41
C PRO A 103 7.49 59.18 26.42
N ASN A 104 6.43 59.99 26.38
CA ASN A 104 6.45 61.22 25.58
C ASN A 104 7.15 62.37 26.32
N ALA A 105 7.46 63.46 25.60
CA ALA A 105 8.16 64.61 26.18
C ALA A 105 7.44 65.20 27.40
N THR A 106 6.11 65.25 27.39
CA THR A 106 5.29 65.78 28.48
C THR A 106 5.38 64.92 29.76
N GLU A 107 5.37 63.59 29.63
CA GLU A 107 5.57 62.67 30.75
C GLU A 107 6.95 62.88 31.39
N LEU A 108 7.99 63.02 30.56
CA LEU A 108 9.37 63.27 30.99
C LEU A 108 9.56 64.65 31.62
N ASP A 109 8.95 65.69 31.05
CA ASP A 109 8.95 67.05 31.60
C ASP A 109 8.30 67.11 32.98
N GLY A 110 7.21 66.36 33.18
CA GLY A 110 6.55 66.25 34.48
C GLY A 110 7.48 65.66 35.55
N ILE A 111 8.29 64.65 35.20
CA ILE A 111 9.29 64.07 36.11
C ILE A 111 10.41 65.08 36.37
N ALA A 112 10.94 65.73 35.33
CA ALA A 112 11.99 66.74 35.48
C ALA A 112 11.54 67.91 36.36
N GLN A 113 10.30 68.37 36.22
CA GLN A 113 9.75 69.46 37.02
C GLN A 113 9.64 69.08 38.51
N LEU A 114 9.27 67.84 38.81
CA LEU A 114 9.22 67.33 40.18
C LEU A 114 10.63 67.24 40.80
N ILE A 115 11.62 66.78 40.02
CA ILE A 115 13.04 66.76 40.42
C ILE A 115 13.56 68.18 40.67
N CYS A 116 13.26 69.12 39.78
CA CYS A 116 13.63 70.52 39.94
C CYS A 116 12.94 71.17 41.15
N SER A 117 11.68 70.81 41.45
CA SER A 117 10.97 71.30 42.64
C SER A 117 11.60 70.78 43.93
N PHE A 118 12.01 69.51 43.97
CA PHE A 118 12.81 68.97 45.07
C PHE A 118 14.13 69.75 45.21
N ASN A 119 14.85 69.97 44.10
CA ASN A 119 16.11 70.71 44.13
C ASN A 119 15.94 72.16 44.64
N ALA A 120 14.92 72.86 44.18
CA ALA A 120 14.63 74.23 44.59
C ALA A 120 14.31 74.35 46.09
N SER A 121 13.71 73.31 46.69
CA SER A 121 13.35 73.32 48.13
C SER A 121 14.58 73.38 49.05
N ARG A 122 15.68 72.70 48.70
CA ARG A 122 16.88 72.62 49.55
C ARG A 122 17.84 73.80 49.40
N LEU A 123 17.99 74.33 48.19
CA LEU A 123 19.11 75.22 47.82
C LEU A 123 19.26 76.45 48.75
N PRO A 124 18.20 77.20 49.11
CA PRO A 124 18.36 78.40 49.93
C PRO A 124 19.02 78.13 51.29
N ARG A 125 18.66 77.02 51.95
CA ARG A 125 19.17 76.64 53.27
C ARG A 125 20.52 75.94 53.19
N GLU A 126 20.71 75.14 52.15
CA GLU A 126 21.95 74.42 51.93
C GLU A 126 23.10 75.39 51.61
N GLU A 127 22.87 76.41 50.77
CA GLU A 127 23.88 77.43 50.46
C GLU A 127 24.19 78.33 51.67
N GLU A 128 23.18 78.71 52.46
CA GLU A 128 23.37 79.41 53.75
C GLU A 128 24.29 78.57 54.67
N CYS A 129 24.07 77.26 54.73
CA CYS A 129 24.89 76.33 55.50
C CYS A 129 26.32 76.25 54.96
N LYS A 130 26.51 76.06 53.65
CA LYS A 130 27.83 75.97 53.00
C LYS A 130 28.69 77.21 53.29
N VAL A 131 28.10 78.41 53.23
CA VAL A 131 28.78 79.67 53.58
C VAL A 131 29.18 79.70 55.05
N SER A 132 28.30 79.26 55.96
CA SER A 132 28.56 79.28 57.40
C SER A 132 29.71 78.36 57.85
N ILE A 133 29.95 77.27 57.11
CA ILE A 133 30.99 76.27 57.38
C ILE A 133 32.17 76.33 56.39
N GLY A 134 32.17 77.30 55.47
CA GLY A 134 33.26 77.59 54.54
C GLY A 134 33.40 76.61 53.37
N LEU A 135 32.38 75.79 53.10
CA LEU A 135 32.34 74.87 51.97
C LEU A 135 31.99 75.55 50.64
N ASP A 136 31.55 76.80 50.67
CA ASP A 136 31.29 77.64 49.48
C ASP A 136 32.58 78.09 48.77
N ARG A 137 33.73 77.99 49.43
CA ARG A 137 35.01 78.50 48.92
C ARG A 137 35.65 77.57 47.89
N PRO A 138 36.30 78.10 46.83
CA PRO A 138 36.99 77.26 45.86
C PRO A 138 38.07 76.37 46.49
N GLY A 139 38.04 75.07 46.19
CA GLY A 139 39.00 74.10 46.75
C GLY A 139 38.73 73.68 48.20
N ALA A 140 37.64 74.14 48.79
CA ALA A 140 37.15 73.68 50.08
C ALA A 140 36.94 72.16 50.08
N THR A 141 37.60 71.47 51.01
CA THR A 141 37.33 70.06 51.32
C THR A 141 37.37 69.87 52.82
N CYS A 142 36.51 68.99 53.32
CA CYS A 142 36.44 68.69 54.74
C CYS A 142 36.62 67.17 54.94
N PRO A 143 37.86 66.65 54.97
CA PRO A 143 38.07 65.25 55.32
C PRO A 143 37.59 64.96 56.76
N PRO A 144 37.22 63.70 57.07
CA PRO A 144 36.59 63.28 58.33
C PRO A 144 37.22 63.80 59.63
N GLN A 145 38.55 63.98 59.63
CA GLN A 145 39.33 64.34 60.82
C GLN A 145 39.87 65.77 60.82
N ARG A 146 39.69 66.53 59.73
CA ARG A 146 40.26 67.87 59.60
C ARG A 146 39.47 68.70 58.60
N CYS A 147 38.78 69.74 59.06
CA CYS A 147 37.95 70.57 58.20
C CYS A 147 38.61 71.92 57.89
N GLU A 148 39.47 71.98 56.87
CA GLU A 148 40.19 73.20 56.51
C GLU A 148 39.24 74.33 56.07
N SER A 149 38.14 73.97 55.40
CA SER A 149 37.05 74.87 55.02
C SER A 149 36.46 75.63 56.22
N CYS A 150 36.15 74.93 57.30
CA CYS A 150 35.61 75.53 58.51
C CYS A 150 36.64 76.40 59.24
N MET A 151 37.92 76.00 59.25
CA MET A 151 39.00 76.85 59.81
C MET A 151 39.14 78.20 59.11
N SER A 152 38.68 78.29 57.86
CA SER A 152 38.78 79.51 57.06
C SER A 152 37.65 80.53 57.35
N VAL A 153 36.60 80.11 58.05
CA VAL A 153 35.49 80.97 58.50
C VAL A 153 35.68 81.29 59.98
N PRO A 154 35.86 82.57 60.39
CA PRO A 154 36.19 82.92 61.77
C PRO A 154 35.25 82.33 62.82
N PHE A 155 33.94 82.32 62.53
CA PHE A 155 32.93 81.75 63.42
C PHE A 155 33.03 80.22 63.54
N CYS A 156 33.23 79.51 62.42
CA CYS A 156 33.34 78.05 62.41
C CYS A 156 34.68 77.60 63.05
N ALA A 157 35.77 78.30 62.75
CA ALA A 157 37.11 78.08 63.31
C ALA A 157 37.15 78.24 64.84
N ASP A 158 36.54 79.31 65.36
CA ASP A 158 36.49 79.59 66.81
C ASP A 158 35.81 78.48 67.60
N LYS A 159 34.80 77.81 67.00
CA LYS A 159 34.02 76.81 67.73
C LYS A 159 34.46 75.37 67.53
N MET A 160 35.25 75.08 66.49
CA MET A 160 35.73 73.73 66.20
C MET A 160 36.38 72.99 67.39
N PRO A 161 37.20 73.63 68.27
CA PRO A 161 37.81 72.95 69.42
C PRO A 161 36.82 72.44 70.46
N TYR A 162 35.59 72.96 70.50
CA TYR A 162 34.61 72.66 71.54
C TYR A 162 33.79 71.38 71.27
N PHE A 163 33.78 70.86 70.04
CA PHE A 163 32.91 69.76 69.62
C PHE A 163 33.64 68.44 69.30
N GLY A 164 34.97 68.42 69.41
CA GLY A 164 35.77 67.23 69.12
C GLY A 164 35.67 66.76 67.66
N ASN A 165 35.95 65.48 67.41
CA ASN A 165 36.00 64.91 66.06
C ASN A 165 34.61 64.78 65.39
N ASP A 166 33.52 64.86 66.16
CA ASP A 166 32.16 64.67 65.64
C ASP A 166 31.72 65.82 64.72
N PHE A 167 32.23 67.04 64.95
CA PHE A 167 31.85 68.21 64.17
C PHE A 167 32.51 68.26 62.78
N PRO A 168 33.84 68.07 62.63
CA PRO A 168 34.45 67.84 61.31
C PRO A 168 33.80 66.69 60.53
N GLN A 169 33.44 65.58 61.21
CA GLN A 169 32.72 64.47 60.59
C GLN A 169 31.32 64.87 60.10
N ALA A 170 30.58 65.69 60.86
CA ALA A 170 29.26 66.17 60.46
C ALA A 170 29.33 67.06 59.20
N ILE A 171 30.33 67.95 59.12
CA ILE A 171 30.59 68.76 57.92
C ILE A 171 31.00 67.88 56.74
N HIS A 172 31.89 66.89 56.96
CA HIS A 172 32.25 65.92 55.94
C HIS A 172 31.02 65.17 55.38
N ASN A 173 30.17 64.65 56.27
CA ASN A 173 28.96 63.92 55.87
C ASN A 173 27.98 64.84 55.11
N PHE A 174 27.84 66.10 55.52
CA PHE A 174 27.03 67.08 54.80
C PHE A 174 27.60 67.35 53.40
N GLU A 175 28.92 67.50 53.26
CA GLU A 175 29.58 67.66 51.97
C GLU A 175 29.35 66.45 51.06
N VAL A 176 29.50 65.24 51.60
CA VAL A 176 29.27 63.97 50.86
C VAL A 176 27.81 63.83 50.44
N ASP A 177 26.85 64.07 51.33
CA ASP A 177 25.43 63.95 51.03
C ASP A 177 24.95 65.02 50.03
N SER A 178 25.38 66.27 50.21
CA SER A 178 25.11 67.37 49.26
C SER A 178 25.62 67.04 47.86
N LYS A 179 26.89 66.60 47.75
CA LYS A 179 27.47 66.14 46.47
C LYS A 179 26.76 64.91 45.90
N GLY A 180 26.33 63.99 46.75
CA GLY A 180 25.55 62.81 46.35
C GLY A 180 24.19 63.17 45.78
N ILE A 181 23.49 64.13 46.40
CA ILE A 181 22.24 64.69 45.89
C ILE A 181 22.48 65.40 44.56
N ASP A 182 23.49 66.27 44.45
CA ASP A 182 23.83 67.00 43.23
C ASP A 182 24.12 66.03 42.06
N ALA A 183 24.94 65.01 42.31
CA ALA A 183 25.28 63.98 41.34
C ALA A 183 24.05 63.19 40.90
N GLY A 184 23.19 62.78 41.84
CA GLY A 184 21.95 62.07 41.55
C GLY A 184 20.97 62.92 40.73
N LEU A 185 20.81 64.21 41.08
CA LEU A 185 19.95 65.14 40.35
C LEU A 185 20.43 65.36 38.93
N SER A 186 21.73 65.65 38.76
CA SER A 186 22.34 65.81 37.44
C SER A 186 22.22 64.52 36.62
N GLY A 187 22.47 63.35 37.23
CA GLY A 187 22.31 62.05 36.60
C GLY A 187 20.88 61.81 36.09
N ALA A 188 19.87 62.06 36.92
CA ALA A 188 18.47 61.89 36.55
C ALA A 188 18.03 62.87 35.44
N ILE A 189 18.40 64.16 35.54
CA ILE A 189 18.04 65.17 34.53
C ILE A 189 18.74 64.90 33.20
N ASN A 190 20.04 64.59 33.21
CA ASN A 190 20.77 64.24 31.99
C ASN A 190 20.18 63.00 31.32
N ALA A 191 19.74 62.02 32.12
CA ALA A 191 19.07 60.84 31.60
C ALA A 191 17.70 61.17 30.97
N ILE A 192 16.92 62.06 31.60
CA ILE A 192 15.66 62.55 31.03
C ILE A 192 15.89 63.27 29.70
N GLU A 193 16.91 64.14 29.63
CA GLU A 193 17.23 64.86 28.39
C GLU A 193 17.74 63.92 27.29
N ALA A 194 18.52 62.89 27.63
CA ALA A 194 18.94 61.86 26.68
C ALA A 194 17.73 61.08 26.11
N LEU A 195 16.72 60.80 26.93
CA LEU A 195 15.47 60.17 26.51
C LEU A 195 14.67 61.06 25.55
N LYS A 196 14.51 62.34 25.87
CA LYS A 196 13.83 63.32 24.98
C LYS A 196 14.49 63.44 23.62
N GLN A 197 15.82 63.32 23.57
CA GLN A 197 16.60 63.39 22.34
C GLN A 197 16.59 62.07 21.54
N GLY A 198 15.95 61.01 22.06
CA GLY A 198 15.91 59.69 21.43
C GLY A 198 17.28 59.01 21.35
N ARG A 199 18.25 59.42 22.18
CA ARG A 199 19.64 58.95 22.12
C ARG A 199 19.92 57.73 23.01
N ALA A 200 18.94 57.28 23.77
CA ALA A 200 19.09 56.33 24.86
C ALA A 200 18.07 55.19 24.79
N ASP A 201 18.42 54.03 25.35
CA ASP A 201 17.44 52.97 25.61
C ASP A 201 16.50 53.39 26.73
N ALA A 202 15.20 53.38 26.46
CA ALA A 202 14.23 53.89 27.41
C ALA A 202 14.16 53.08 28.69
N ALA A 203 14.23 51.74 28.62
CA ALA A 203 14.13 50.91 29.80
C ALA A 203 15.37 51.05 30.71
N GLU A 204 16.57 51.08 30.11
CA GLU A 204 17.83 51.30 30.83
C GLU A 204 17.85 52.66 31.52
N TYR A 205 17.52 53.74 30.80
CA TYR A 205 17.60 55.09 31.34
C TYR A 205 16.48 55.39 32.34
N LEU A 206 15.27 54.82 32.18
CA LEU A 206 14.23 54.91 33.20
C LEU A 206 14.63 54.18 34.49
N SER A 207 15.31 53.02 34.37
CA SER A 207 15.87 52.32 35.53
C SER A 207 16.99 53.13 36.20
N PHE A 208 17.84 53.77 35.40
CA PHE A 208 18.88 54.69 35.89
C PHE A 208 18.29 55.92 36.59
N ILE A 209 17.22 56.51 36.07
CA ILE A 209 16.49 57.59 36.73
C ILE A 209 15.95 57.10 38.08
N SER A 210 15.26 55.95 38.11
CA SER A 210 14.72 55.38 39.36
C SER A 210 15.81 55.14 40.41
N SER A 211 16.97 54.61 39.99
CA SER A 211 18.15 54.45 40.86
C SER A 211 18.69 55.77 41.42
N ASN A 212 18.78 56.81 40.58
CA ASN A 212 19.22 58.14 41.02
C ASN A 212 18.22 58.78 41.99
N LEU A 213 16.91 58.65 41.75
CA LEU A 213 15.86 59.14 42.66
C LEU A 213 15.94 58.47 44.03
N SER A 214 16.21 57.16 44.07
CA SER A 214 16.45 56.42 45.32
C SER A 214 17.71 56.90 46.05
N SER A 215 18.80 57.14 45.31
CA SER A 215 20.05 57.68 45.87
C SER A 215 19.86 59.08 46.45
N ILE A 216 19.20 59.99 45.72
CA ILE A 216 18.82 61.33 46.19
C ILE A 216 18.03 61.23 47.49
N ARG A 217 17.04 60.33 47.57
CA ARG A 217 16.22 60.16 48.77
C ARG A 217 17.05 59.70 49.96
N SER A 218 17.97 58.76 49.75
CA SER A 218 18.87 58.25 50.78
C SER A 218 19.77 59.35 51.33
N HIS A 219 20.46 60.09 50.46
CA HIS A 219 21.33 61.19 50.85
C HIS A 219 20.56 62.34 51.50
N ALA A 220 19.37 62.71 50.99
CA ALA A 220 18.54 63.75 51.59
C ALA A 220 18.04 63.38 52.98
N THR A 221 17.70 62.10 53.20
CA THR A 221 17.30 61.59 54.51
C THR A 221 18.49 61.58 55.48
N SER A 222 19.67 61.16 55.02
CA SER A 222 20.93 61.25 55.78
C SER A 222 21.25 62.70 56.16
N MET A 223 21.16 63.62 55.20
CA MET A 223 21.42 65.04 55.39
C MET A 223 20.43 65.69 56.37
N GLN A 224 19.15 65.32 56.34
CA GLN A 224 18.16 65.78 57.32
C GLN A 224 18.47 65.29 58.75
N SER A 225 19.09 64.12 58.89
CA SER A 225 19.54 63.57 60.18
C SER A 225 20.94 64.04 60.61
N ASN A 226 21.61 64.86 59.81
CA ASN A 226 22.97 65.30 60.07
C ASN A 226 23.03 66.20 61.32
N HIS A 227 24.08 66.01 62.14
CA HIS A 227 24.27 66.73 63.40
C HIS A 227 24.48 68.25 63.25
N LEU A 228 24.65 68.78 62.02
CA LEU A 228 24.68 70.22 61.76
C LEU A 228 23.32 70.92 61.93
N PHE A 229 22.21 70.18 61.78
CA PHE A 229 20.85 70.71 61.78
C PHE A 229 20.13 70.49 63.13
N GLY A 230 20.82 69.93 64.13
CA GLY A 230 20.24 69.58 65.44
C GLY A 230 20.92 70.25 66.64
N CYS A 231 20.27 70.14 67.80
CA CYS A 231 20.86 70.48 69.09
C CYS A 231 21.77 69.33 69.57
N TYR A 232 23.06 69.60 69.79
CA TYR A 232 24.01 68.62 70.34
C TYR A 232 23.71 68.32 71.81
N ALA A 233 23.64 67.04 72.18
CA ALA A 233 23.85 66.61 73.56
C ALA A 233 25.34 66.32 73.75
N VAL A 234 26.03 67.14 74.56
CA VAL A 234 27.46 66.94 74.86
C VAL A 234 27.65 65.58 75.54
N ARG A 235 28.36 64.65 74.89
CA ARG A 235 28.74 63.36 75.49
C ARG A 235 30.10 63.49 76.17
N GLY A 236 30.11 63.66 77.49
CA GLY A 236 31.33 63.60 78.29
C GLY A 236 31.30 64.53 79.50
N GLY A 237 30.95 64.00 80.68
CA GLY A 237 30.78 64.76 81.92
C GLY A 237 32.08 65.24 82.60
N GLN A 238 33.03 65.82 81.86
CA GLN A 238 34.28 66.32 82.46
C GLN A 238 34.75 67.70 81.97
N LEU A 239 33.84 68.57 81.51
CA LEU A 239 34.11 70.00 81.43
C LEU A 239 33.02 70.79 82.18
N PRO A 240 33.37 71.91 82.88
CA PRO A 240 32.40 72.77 83.54
C PRO A 240 31.37 73.34 82.55
N PRO A 241 30.17 73.75 83.01
CA PRO A 241 29.03 74.03 82.16
C PRO A 241 29.22 75.34 81.39
N ILE A 242 29.81 75.27 80.21
CA ILE A 242 29.70 76.33 79.19
C ILE A 242 29.03 75.78 77.91
N GLY A 243 28.87 74.46 77.79
CA GLY A 243 28.27 73.81 76.62
C GLY A 243 26.88 73.18 76.83
N LEU A 244 26.42 72.96 78.06
CA LEU A 244 25.10 72.37 78.34
C LEU A 244 23.97 73.41 78.44
N GLU A 245 24.29 74.68 78.65
CA GLU A 245 23.31 75.79 78.63
C GLU A 245 22.84 76.15 77.20
N TRP A 246 23.53 75.66 76.15
CA TRP A 246 23.23 76.03 74.77
C TRP A 246 21.92 75.43 74.23
N CYS A 247 21.52 74.24 74.71
CA CYS A 247 20.29 73.58 74.26
C CYS A 247 19.16 73.65 75.31
N SER A 248 19.48 73.69 76.62
CA SER A 248 18.46 73.65 77.68
C SER A 248 17.94 75.02 78.12
N TYR A 249 18.60 76.15 77.79
CA TYR A 249 18.10 77.50 78.12
C TYR A 249 17.19 78.11 77.02
N ARG A 250 16.87 77.38 75.94
CA ARG A 250 16.27 77.92 74.71
C ARG A 250 14.91 77.34 74.31
N GLU A 251 14.07 76.95 75.27
CA GLU A 251 12.64 76.70 75.00
C GLU A 251 11.89 77.93 74.45
N GLY A 252 12.51 79.13 74.45
CA GLY A 252 11.96 80.36 73.87
C GLY A 252 12.67 80.95 72.62
N ALA A 253 13.80 80.41 72.13
CA ALA A 253 14.56 81.02 71.02
C ALA A 253 14.85 80.01 69.89
N LYS A 254 13.83 79.75 69.06
CA LYS A 254 13.81 78.64 68.09
C LYS A 254 14.52 78.87 66.74
N THR A 255 15.27 79.95 66.51
CA THR A 255 15.72 80.26 65.13
C THR A 255 17.19 80.66 64.93
N GLU A 256 17.99 80.86 65.99
CA GLU A 256 19.33 81.46 65.85
C GLU A 256 20.49 80.68 66.52
N SER A 257 20.29 79.41 66.93
CA SER A 257 21.35 78.59 67.59
C SER A 257 21.66 77.26 66.90
N GLN A 258 21.08 76.99 65.73
CA GLN A 258 21.54 75.89 64.88
C GLN A 258 22.79 76.36 64.12
N TRP A 259 23.78 75.48 63.92
CA TRP A 259 24.96 75.77 63.09
C TRP A 259 24.53 76.07 61.65
N CYS A 260 23.65 75.21 61.15
CA CYS A 260 22.90 75.44 59.93
C CYS A 260 21.41 75.29 60.23
N LYS A 261 20.58 76.16 59.64
CA LYS A 261 19.13 75.98 59.70
C LYS A 261 18.72 74.70 58.99
N ASP A 262 17.66 74.07 59.46
CA ASP A 262 17.09 72.87 58.84
C ASP A 262 16.87 73.08 57.33
N VAL A 263 17.35 72.13 56.54
CA VAL A 263 17.11 72.11 55.09
C VAL A 263 15.74 71.48 54.85
N GLU A 264 14.83 72.25 54.26
CA GLU A 264 13.50 71.78 53.90
C GLU A 264 13.57 70.98 52.59
N TYR A 265 13.32 69.67 52.66
CA TYR A 265 13.23 68.81 51.47
C TYR A 265 11.78 68.51 51.12
N ASN A 266 11.41 68.76 49.86
CA ASN A 266 10.12 68.35 49.32
C ASN A 266 10.13 66.85 48.92
N PHE A 267 10.11 65.96 49.90
CA PHE A 267 10.05 64.50 49.68
C PHE A 267 8.81 64.04 48.91
N THR A 268 7.71 64.80 48.96
CA THR A 268 6.50 64.52 48.19
C THR A 268 6.78 64.58 46.69
N SER A 269 7.43 65.65 46.20
CA SER A 269 7.79 65.75 44.78
C SER A 269 8.75 64.63 44.35
N LEU A 270 9.70 64.24 45.21
CA LEU A 270 10.62 63.14 44.90
C LEU A 270 9.90 61.78 44.83
N ALA A 271 8.95 61.52 45.74
CA ALA A 271 8.14 60.31 45.74
C ALA A 271 7.20 60.23 44.52
N GLU A 272 6.61 61.36 44.12
CA GLU A 272 5.80 61.45 42.90
C GLU A 272 6.66 61.21 41.64
N ALA A 273 7.87 61.78 41.59
CA ALA A 273 8.80 61.52 40.49
C ALA A 273 9.12 60.02 40.39
N SER A 274 9.46 59.38 41.52
CA SER A 274 9.70 57.93 41.59
C SER A 274 8.50 57.12 41.10
N THR A 275 7.30 57.45 41.56
CA THR A 275 6.07 56.75 41.18
C THR A 275 5.80 56.85 39.68
N ARG A 276 5.99 58.03 39.10
CA ARG A 276 5.85 58.25 37.65
C ARG A 276 6.91 57.50 36.85
N THR A 277 8.17 57.54 37.29
CA THR A 277 9.25 56.77 36.66
C THR A 277 8.94 55.27 36.70
N ASP A 278 8.52 54.72 37.84
CA ASP A 278 8.23 53.28 37.97
C ASP A 278 7.03 52.84 37.12
N ALA A 279 6.04 53.72 36.94
CA ALA A 279 4.93 53.47 36.01
C ALA A 279 5.41 53.38 34.55
N LEU A 280 6.37 54.22 34.16
CA LEU A 280 7.00 54.16 32.84
C LEU A 280 7.87 52.92 32.67
N VAL A 281 8.67 52.55 33.68
CA VAL A 281 9.51 51.33 33.67
C VAL A 281 8.66 50.09 33.42
N ARG A 282 7.47 49.99 34.02
CA ARG A 282 6.55 48.85 33.82
C ARG A 282 5.92 48.80 32.42
N ARG A 283 5.82 49.94 31.73
CA ARG A 283 5.19 50.06 30.39
C ARG A 283 6.19 49.81 29.26
N VAL A 284 7.45 50.17 29.45
CA VAL A 284 8.48 50.17 28.41
C VAL A 284 9.17 48.80 28.34
N PRO A 285 9.06 48.05 27.23
CA PRO A 285 9.82 46.82 27.05
C PRO A 285 11.32 47.13 26.89
N THR A 286 12.18 46.25 27.40
CA THR A 286 13.64 46.34 27.19
C THR A 286 14.02 45.89 25.78
N ASN A 287 15.11 46.40 25.20
CA ASN A 287 15.64 45.89 23.92
C ASN A 287 15.87 44.37 23.95
N GLN A 288 16.36 43.83 25.07
CA GLN A 288 16.55 42.38 25.24
C GLN A 288 15.22 41.62 25.15
N SER A 289 14.15 42.14 25.78
CA SER A 289 12.82 41.54 25.71
C SER A 289 12.25 41.57 24.28
N LEU A 290 12.44 42.68 23.55
CA LEU A 290 12.02 42.80 22.16
C LEU A 290 12.79 41.87 21.22
N SER A 291 14.10 41.73 21.42
CA SER A 291 14.94 40.80 20.66
C SER A 291 14.51 39.35 20.90
N THR A 292 14.28 38.98 22.16
CA THR A 292 13.79 37.65 22.54
C THR A 292 12.40 37.37 21.94
N ARG A 293 11.51 38.36 21.98
CA ARG A 293 10.17 38.29 21.38
C ARG A 293 10.24 38.13 19.85
N ALA A 294 11.11 38.88 19.18
CA ALA A 294 11.34 38.75 17.74
C ALA A 294 11.85 37.35 17.35
N GLN A 295 12.79 36.79 18.12
CA GLN A 295 13.28 35.42 17.91
C GLN A 295 12.19 34.37 18.16
N ALA A 296 11.35 34.57 19.18
CA ALA A 296 10.23 33.69 19.48
C ALA A 296 9.20 33.68 18.35
N LEU A 297 8.83 34.86 17.82
CA LEU A 297 7.96 35.00 16.66
C LEU A 297 8.54 34.30 15.43
N TYR A 298 9.81 34.55 15.11
CA TYR A 298 10.51 33.89 13.99
C TYR A 298 10.46 32.36 14.12
N THR A 299 10.78 31.85 15.31
CA THR A 299 10.81 30.40 15.58
C THR A 299 9.41 29.78 15.52
N SER A 300 8.41 30.45 16.08
CA SER A 300 7.00 30.02 16.01
C SER A 300 6.49 29.96 14.57
N MET A 301 6.73 31.01 13.77
CA MET A 301 6.33 31.04 12.36
C MET A 301 6.95 29.86 11.58
N ASN A 302 8.25 29.63 11.74
CA ASN A 302 8.94 28.54 11.04
C ASN A 302 8.48 27.16 11.52
N ALA A 303 8.22 26.97 12.81
CA ALA A 303 7.68 25.72 13.33
C ALA A 303 6.30 25.42 12.74
N ARG A 304 5.41 26.43 12.66
CA ARG A 304 4.07 26.29 12.07
C ARG A 304 4.11 26.07 10.56
N ALA A 305 4.99 26.78 9.84
CA ALA A 305 5.21 26.55 8.41
C ALA A 305 5.71 25.12 8.14
N THR A 306 6.67 24.63 8.94
CA THR A 306 7.17 23.25 8.86
C THR A 306 6.07 22.23 9.15
N ALA A 307 5.24 22.49 10.16
CA ALA A 307 4.13 21.60 10.51
C ALA A 307 3.08 21.51 9.39
N LEU A 308 2.75 22.62 8.72
CA LEU A 308 1.88 22.62 7.55
C LEU A 308 2.49 21.80 6.40
N GLN A 309 3.77 22.03 6.10
CA GLN A 309 4.48 21.27 5.06
C GLN A 309 4.45 19.77 5.34
N LEU A 310 4.78 19.36 6.57
CA LEU A 310 4.74 17.95 6.98
C LEU A 310 3.33 17.35 6.92
N ARG A 311 2.28 18.14 7.18
CA ARG A 311 0.89 17.68 7.03
C ARG A 311 0.55 17.40 5.56
N ILE A 312 0.88 18.32 4.66
CA ILE A 312 0.65 18.18 3.22
C ILE A 312 1.46 16.97 2.66
N GLU A 313 2.72 16.84 3.07
CA GLU A 313 3.57 15.71 2.69
C GLU A 313 3.02 14.37 3.22
N ASN A 314 2.49 14.34 4.44
CA ASN A 314 1.85 13.14 4.99
C ASN A 314 0.59 12.75 4.19
N GLU A 315 -0.30 13.70 3.90
CA GLU A 315 -1.55 13.43 3.16
C GLU A 315 -1.26 12.85 1.76
N THR A 316 -0.30 13.46 1.05
CA THR A 316 0.14 12.96 -0.27
C THR A 316 0.82 11.60 -0.18
N PHE A 317 1.66 11.38 0.84
CA PHE A 317 2.28 10.09 1.11
C PHE A 317 1.24 8.98 1.40
N GLN A 318 0.27 9.22 2.28
CA GLN A 318 -0.75 8.23 2.63
C GLN A 318 -1.56 7.79 1.41
N ALA A 319 -1.95 8.74 0.56
CA ALA A 319 -2.68 8.45 -0.67
C ALA A 319 -1.87 7.62 -1.67
N PHE A 320 -0.57 7.91 -1.81
CA PHE A 320 0.33 7.14 -2.69
C PHE A 320 0.60 5.75 -2.10
N TYR A 321 0.92 5.67 -0.81
CA TYR A 321 1.22 4.41 -0.12
C TYR A 321 0.06 3.43 -0.15
N ALA A 322 -1.18 3.89 0.04
CA ALA A 322 -2.36 3.03 -0.03
C ALA A 322 -2.46 2.28 -1.38
N LYS A 323 -2.24 2.99 -2.50
CA LYS A 323 -2.24 2.39 -3.84
C LYS A 323 -1.09 1.39 -4.05
N VAL A 324 0.11 1.74 -3.58
CA VAL A 324 1.29 0.86 -3.68
C VAL A 324 1.10 -0.39 -2.83
N ALA A 325 0.56 -0.26 -1.62
CA ALA A 325 0.31 -1.37 -0.71
C ALA A 325 -0.74 -2.34 -1.25
N GLU A 326 -1.83 -1.83 -1.81
CA GLU A 326 -2.86 -2.66 -2.47
C GLU A 326 -2.27 -3.46 -3.63
N ARG A 327 -1.52 -2.81 -4.53
CA ARG A 327 -0.85 -3.49 -5.64
C ARG A 327 0.11 -4.56 -5.14
N ALA A 328 0.99 -4.22 -4.21
CA ALA A 328 1.96 -5.16 -3.64
C ALA A 328 1.28 -6.38 -3.00
N GLY A 329 0.15 -6.19 -2.32
CA GLY A 329 -0.66 -7.29 -1.76
C GLY A 329 -1.21 -8.22 -2.84
N ASN A 330 -1.81 -7.66 -3.90
CA ASN A 330 -2.33 -8.44 -5.03
C ASN A 330 -1.22 -9.19 -5.78
N THR A 331 -0.09 -8.53 -6.05
CA THR A 331 1.09 -9.11 -6.69
C THR A 331 1.66 -10.27 -5.86
N THR A 332 1.80 -10.08 -4.54
CA THR A 332 2.25 -11.14 -3.62
C THR A 332 1.33 -12.36 -3.66
N GLN A 333 0.00 -12.13 -3.67
CA GLN A 333 -0.96 -13.22 -3.74
C GLN A 333 -0.86 -14.01 -5.06
N LYS A 334 -0.69 -13.31 -6.19
CA LYS A 334 -0.50 -13.95 -7.50
C LYS A 334 0.81 -14.73 -7.56
N ALA A 335 1.92 -14.13 -7.11
CA ALA A 335 3.23 -14.77 -7.08
C ALA A 335 3.21 -16.04 -6.21
N ASN A 336 2.56 -16.00 -5.04
CA ASN A 336 2.42 -17.19 -4.18
C ASN A 336 1.62 -18.33 -4.83
N ARG A 337 0.62 -18.03 -5.68
CA ARG A 337 -0.10 -19.06 -6.44
C ARG A 337 0.78 -19.73 -7.49
N VAL A 338 1.69 -18.99 -8.12
CA VAL A 338 2.69 -19.53 -9.05
C VAL A 338 3.77 -20.31 -8.30
N LEU A 339 4.28 -19.77 -7.19
CA LEU A 339 5.27 -20.43 -6.34
C LEU A 339 4.77 -21.74 -5.70
N ALA A 340 3.46 -21.90 -5.54
CA ALA A 340 2.86 -23.16 -5.12
C ALA A 340 2.96 -24.28 -6.18
N LYS A 341 3.30 -23.95 -7.43
CA LYS A 341 3.37 -24.89 -8.56
C LYS A 341 4.78 -24.97 -9.16
N ILE A 342 5.44 -23.83 -9.30
CA ILE A 342 6.78 -23.70 -9.86
C ILE A 342 7.73 -23.17 -8.79
N ARG A 343 8.85 -23.85 -8.61
CA ARG A 343 9.93 -23.40 -7.74
C ARG A 343 10.82 -22.43 -8.49
N ASP A 344 10.73 -21.16 -8.10
CA ASP A 344 11.57 -20.09 -8.61
C ASP A 344 12.19 -19.29 -7.44
N GLU A 345 13.50 -19.44 -7.25
CA GLU A 345 14.23 -18.78 -6.16
C GLU A 345 14.27 -17.25 -6.31
N GLN A 346 14.26 -16.74 -7.55
CA GLN A 346 14.33 -15.31 -7.81
C GLN A 346 13.01 -14.64 -7.45
N LEU A 347 11.90 -15.19 -7.91
CA LEU A 347 10.54 -14.76 -7.56
C LEU A 347 10.32 -14.84 -6.04
N GLN A 348 10.78 -15.91 -5.38
CA GLN A 348 10.66 -16.03 -3.92
C GLN A 348 11.45 -14.94 -3.17
N ARG A 349 12.66 -14.62 -3.64
CA ARG A 349 13.45 -13.50 -3.09
C ARG A 349 12.76 -12.16 -3.31
N ASP A 350 12.25 -11.92 -4.51
CA ASP A 350 11.59 -10.66 -4.86
C ASP A 350 10.27 -10.46 -4.08
N VAL A 351 9.50 -11.53 -3.85
CA VAL A 351 8.32 -11.50 -2.96
C VAL A 351 8.72 -11.19 -1.52
N SER A 352 9.83 -11.74 -1.02
CA SER A 352 10.30 -11.44 0.35
C SER A 352 10.74 -9.98 0.49
N LEU A 353 11.30 -9.39 -0.57
CA LEU A 353 11.72 -7.99 -0.61
C LEU A 353 10.53 -7.02 -0.57
N ILE A 354 9.33 -7.41 -1.05
CA ILE A 354 8.10 -6.62 -0.87
C ILE A 354 7.86 -6.33 0.62
N SER A 355 7.91 -7.35 1.48
CA SER A 355 7.66 -7.20 2.92
C SER A 355 8.71 -6.31 3.59
N GLU A 356 9.98 -6.43 3.20
CA GLU A 356 11.05 -5.56 3.71
C GLU A 356 10.81 -4.09 3.34
N LEU A 357 10.45 -3.81 2.07
CA LEU A 357 10.16 -2.45 1.62
C LEU A 357 8.92 -1.88 2.29
N GLN A 358 7.86 -2.67 2.48
CA GLN A 358 6.66 -2.24 3.22
C GLN A 358 7.00 -1.83 4.66
N LEU A 359 7.83 -2.60 5.36
CA LEU A 359 8.29 -2.27 6.71
C LEU A 359 9.10 -0.96 6.71
N ARG A 360 10.02 -0.80 5.75
CA ARG A 360 10.86 0.40 5.64
C ARG A 360 10.03 1.65 5.33
N ILE A 361 9.01 1.55 4.49
CA ILE A 361 8.07 2.65 4.22
C ILE A 361 7.31 3.04 5.49
N SER A 362 6.82 2.05 6.26
CA SER A 362 6.13 2.31 7.53
C SER A 362 7.05 3.03 8.53
N GLN A 363 8.31 2.59 8.65
CA GLN A 363 9.30 3.22 9.51
C GLN A 363 9.58 4.67 9.09
N TYR A 364 9.82 4.94 7.80
CA TYR A 364 10.03 6.31 7.33
C TYR A 364 8.78 7.20 7.51
N GLY A 365 7.58 6.63 7.41
CA GLY A 365 6.33 7.33 7.72
C GLY A 365 6.25 7.74 9.21
N LEU A 366 6.63 6.84 10.13
CA LEU A 366 6.69 7.13 11.57
C LEU A 366 7.76 8.19 11.90
N ASP A 367 8.91 8.12 11.23
CA ASP A 367 10.01 9.09 11.37
C ASP A 367 9.72 10.44 10.68
N ARG A 368 8.55 10.59 10.05
CA ARG A 368 8.14 11.76 9.24
C ARG A 368 9.11 12.11 8.12
N ASN A 369 9.84 11.11 7.62
CA ASN A 369 10.73 11.25 6.47
C ASN A 369 9.99 10.87 5.18
N TYR A 370 8.99 11.67 4.81
CA TYR A 370 8.09 11.36 3.68
C TYR A 370 8.81 11.31 2.33
N SER A 371 9.93 12.02 2.18
CA SER A 371 10.79 11.94 0.99
C SER A 371 11.39 10.54 0.82
N ALA A 372 11.99 9.99 1.88
CA ALA A 372 12.52 8.63 1.87
C ALA A 372 11.40 7.57 1.76
N ALA A 373 10.27 7.81 2.43
CA ALA A 373 9.10 6.94 2.35
C ALA A 373 8.55 6.85 0.91
N ASN A 374 8.39 7.98 0.23
CA ASN A 374 7.94 8.05 -1.17
C ASN A 374 8.93 7.39 -2.13
N ALA A 375 10.24 7.63 -1.97
CA ALA A 375 11.26 6.97 -2.79
C ALA A 375 11.22 5.43 -2.63
N THR A 376 11.03 4.95 -1.40
CA THR A 376 10.92 3.52 -1.11
C THR A 376 9.60 2.93 -1.63
N ALA A 377 8.48 3.67 -1.55
CA ALA A 377 7.20 3.28 -2.13
C ALA A 377 7.27 3.19 -3.67
N ALA A 378 8.01 4.09 -4.33
CA ALA A 378 8.26 3.99 -5.77
C ALA A 378 9.09 2.75 -6.13
N GLN A 379 10.10 2.40 -5.32
CA GLN A 379 10.86 1.15 -5.49
C GLN A 379 9.96 -0.09 -5.34
N LEU A 380 9.09 -0.09 -4.32
CA LEU A 380 8.11 -1.16 -4.12
C LEU A 380 7.14 -1.28 -5.30
N TYR A 381 6.68 -0.16 -5.86
CA TYR A 381 5.80 -0.17 -7.04
C TYR A 381 6.48 -0.81 -8.26
N VAL A 382 7.73 -0.44 -8.55
CA VAL A 382 8.52 -1.01 -9.66
C VAL A 382 8.80 -2.50 -9.43
N LEU A 383 9.13 -2.89 -8.19
CA LEU A 383 9.33 -4.30 -7.83
C LEU A 383 8.04 -5.11 -8.03
N ALA A 384 6.88 -4.58 -7.61
CA ALA A 384 5.60 -5.24 -7.81
C ALA A 384 5.28 -5.41 -9.30
N GLU A 385 5.59 -4.42 -10.14
CA GLU A 385 5.42 -4.53 -11.59
C GLU A 385 6.33 -5.60 -12.21
N LYS A 386 7.59 -5.70 -11.77
CA LYS A 386 8.51 -6.76 -12.18
C LYS A 386 7.95 -8.15 -11.81
N ILE A 387 7.50 -8.31 -10.56
CA ILE A 387 6.95 -9.58 -10.07
C ILE A 387 5.66 -9.95 -10.81
N ASP A 388 4.78 -8.99 -11.10
CA ASP A 388 3.56 -9.23 -11.89
C ASP A 388 3.92 -9.82 -13.28
N ALA A 389 4.89 -9.21 -13.98
CA ALA A 389 5.32 -9.67 -15.30
C ALA A 389 5.97 -11.06 -15.27
N GLU A 390 6.81 -11.32 -14.26
CA GLU A 390 7.44 -12.63 -14.04
C GLU A 390 6.42 -13.71 -13.71
N THR A 391 5.43 -13.38 -12.86
CA THR A 391 4.31 -14.26 -12.51
C THR A 391 3.45 -14.60 -13.73
N GLU A 392 3.19 -13.64 -14.61
CA GLU A 392 2.44 -13.85 -15.86
C GLU A 392 3.19 -14.81 -16.80
N ASN A 393 4.50 -14.60 -16.97
CA ASN A 393 5.34 -15.48 -17.80
C ASN A 393 5.36 -16.91 -17.25
N LEU A 394 5.62 -17.09 -15.96
CA LEU A 394 5.64 -18.41 -15.33
C LEU A 394 4.27 -19.11 -15.35
N SER A 395 3.19 -18.34 -15.20
CA SER A 395 1.83 -18.88 -15.33
C SER A 395 1.56 -19.39 -16.75
N ALA A 396 2.07 -18.70 -17.79
CA ALA A 396 1.96 -19.16 -19.18
C ALA A 396 2.74 -20.47 -19.40
N VAL A 397 3.95 -20.59 -18.85
CA VAL A 397 4.75 -21.83 -18.92
C VAL A 397 3.99 -23.01 -18.28
N TYR A 398 3.44 -22.82 -17.07
CA TYR A 398 2.64 -23.86 -16.42
C TYR A 398 1.38 -24.22 -17.21
N SER A 399 0.69 -23.21 -17.77
CA SER A 399 -0.52 -23.44 -18.58
C SER A 399 -0.19 -24.30 -19.81
N ASN A 400 0.91 -24.01 -20.49
CA ASN A 400 1.39 -24.80 -21.64
C ASN A 400 1.72 -26.25 -21.23
N LEU A 401 2.41 -26.45 -20.10
CA LEU A 401 2.67 -27.80 -19.57
C LEU A 401 1.36 -28.56 -19.31
N SER A 402 0.36 -27.90 -18.70
CA SER A 402 -0.95 -28.52 -18.43
C SER A 402 -1.67 -28.92 -19.73
N GLU A 403 -1.63 -28.07 -20.75
CA GLU A 403 -2.24 -28.33 -22.06
C GLU A 403 -1.55 -29.50 -22.79
N ILE A 404 -0.22 -29.53 -22.77
CA ILE A 404 0.55 -30.64 -23.36
C ILE A 404 0.30 -31.93 -22.58
N ASN A 405 0.18 -31.87 -21.25
CA ASN A 405 -0.12 -33.05 -20.44
C ASN A 405 -1.49 -33.65 -20.80
N ASP A 406 -2.52 -32.80 -20.92
CA ASP A 406 -3.85 -33.20 -21.36
C ASP A 406 -3.83 -33.79 -22.78
N SER A 407 -3.08 -33.18 -23.69
CA SER A 407 -2.91 -33.64 -25.07
C SER A 407 -2.20 -35.00 -25.16
N ALA A 408 -1.15 -35.21 -24.37
CA ALA A 408 -0.45 -36.49 -24.26
C ALA A 408 -1.36 -37.57 -23.67
N SER A 409 -2.17 -37.23 -22.66
CA SER A 409 -3.18 -38.11 -22.08
C SER A 409 -4.19 -38.58 -23.13
N LEU A 410 -4.67 -37.65 -23.95
CA LEU A 410 -5.62 -37.93 -25.02
C LEU A 410 -5.00 -38.82 -26.12
N ALA A 411 -3.77 -38.54 -26.54
CA ALA A 411 -3.08 -39.34 -27.55
C ALA A 411 -2.81 -40.78 -27.08
N LEU A 412 -2.40 -40.95 -25.82
CA LEU A 412 -2.25 -42.28 -25.22
C LEU A 412 -3.57 -43.03 -25.11
N LEU A 413 -4.65 -42.35 -24.72
CA LEU A 413 -5.98 -42.96 -24.72
C LEU A 413 -6.38 -43.41 -26.13
N LYS A 414 -6.22 -42.56 -27.15
CA LYS A 414 -6.48 -42.93 -28.54
C LYS A 414 -5.68 -44.19 -28.91
N ALA A 415 -4.36 -44.20 -28.69
CA ALA A 415 -3.51 -45.35 -28.97
C ALA A 415 -3.99 -46.62 -28.24
N ARG A 416 -4.40 -46.51 -26.97
CA ARG A 416 -4.96 -47.61 -26.17
C ARG A 416 -6.27 -48.17 -26.73
N LEU A 417 -7.11 -47.32 -27.34
CA LEU A 417 -8.35 -47.75 -27.98
C LEU A 417 -8.10 -48.45 -29.33
N TYR A 418 -7.00 -48.12 -30.03
CA TYR A 418 -6.67 -48.72 -31.33
C TYR A 418 -5.85 -50.01 -31.24
N ILE A 419 -4.95 -50.12 -30.25
CA ILE A 419 -3.97 -51.21 -30.11
C ILE A 419 -4.51 -52.30 -29.18
N GLU A 420 -4.52 -53.53 -29.67
CA GLU A 420 -5.06 -54.67 -28.91
C GLU A 420 -3.93 -55.40 -28.16
N PRO A 421 -4.22 -56.07 -27.02
CA PRO A 421 -3.20 -56.83 -26.28
C PRO A 421 -2.50 -57.94 -27.08
N GLN A 422 -3.16 -58.42 -28.14
CA GLN A 422 -2.60 -59.41 -29.08
C GLN A 422 -1.48 -58.84 -29.98
N ASP A 423 -1.44 -57.51 -30.16
CA ASP A 423 -0.36 -56.81 -30.87
C ASP A 423 0.86 -56.60 -29.95
N LYS A 424 1.48 -57.71 -29.50
CA LYS A 424 2.52 -57.70 -28.44
C LYS A 424 3.56 -56.58 -28.60
N ALA A 425 4.08 -56.35 -29.81
CA ALA A 425 5.10 -55.32 -30.06
C ALA A 425 4.57 -53.89 -29.88
N LEU A 426 3.39 -53.57 -30.42
CA LEU A 426 2.77 -52.25 -30.28
C LEU A 426 2.28 -52.01 -28.84
N PHE A 427 1.75 -53.05 -28.20
CA PHE A 427 1.27 -52.99 -26.82
C PHE A 427 2.41 -52.74 -25.82
N VAL A 428 3.58 -53.35 -26.01
CA VAL A 428 4.77 -53.08 -25.19
C VAL A 428 5.25 -51.63 -25.36
N ARG A 429 5.27 -51.11 -26.60
CA ARG A 429 5.62 -49.69 -26.86
C ARG A 429 4.62 -48.74 -26.19
N LEU A 430 3.32 -48.99 -26.33
CA LEU A 430 2.28 -48.19 -25.67
C LEU A 430 2.43 -48.21 -24.14
N SER A 431 2.64 -49.39 -23.55
CA SER A 431 2.82 -49.54 -22.10
C SER A 431 4.04 -48.76 -21.59
N SER A 432 5.12 -48.68 -22.38
CA SER A 432 6.29 -47.88 -22.07
C SER A 432 5.97 -46.38 -22.02
N TYR A 433 5.17 -45.87 -22.97
CA TYR A 433 4.77 -44.46 -22.99
C TYR A 433 3.76 -44.13 -21.88
N GLU A 434 2.82 -45.03 -21.58
CA GLU A 434 1.92 -44.91 -20.42
C GLU A 434 2.69 -44.88 -19.09
N SER A 435 3.77 -45.67 -18.97
CA SER A 435 4.63 -45.67 -17.78
C SER A 435 5.42 -44.35 -17.66
N GLY A 436 5.95 -43.83 -18.76
CA GLY A 436 6.65 -42.54 -18.78
C GLY A 436 5.73 -41.40 -18.37
N LYS A 437 4.51 -41.35 -18.92
CA LYS A 437 3.51 -40.37 -18.52
C LYS A 437 3.13 -40.47 -17.04
N ARG A 438 2.91 -41.70 -16.53
CA ARG A 438 2.57 -41.91 -15.11
C ARG A 438 3.64 -41.36 -14.17
N ALA A 439 4.92 -41.50 -14.51
CA ALA A 439 6.01 -40.92 -13.73
C ALA A 439 5.94 -39.39 -13.68
N ILE A 440 5.59 -38.73 -14.79
CA ILE A 440 5.38 -37.28 -14.84
C ILE A 440 4.14 -36.89 -14.02
N ASP A 441 3.00 -37.56 -14.22
CA ASP A 441 1.75 -37.27 -13.49
C ASP A 441 1.91 -37.43 -11.97
N GLU A 442 2.72 -38.39 -11.50
CA GLU A 442 3.03 -38.55 -10.07
C GLU A 442 3.75 -37.32 -9.50
N VAL A 443 4.69 -36.74 -10.25
CA VAL A 443 5.36 -35.49 -9.86
C VAL A 443 4.37 -34.31 -9.90
N LEU A 444 3.57 -34.18 -10.97
CA LEU A 444 2.59 -33.09 -11.10
C LEU A 444 1.50 -33.12 -10.02
N SER A 445 1.11 -34.32 -9.56
CA SER A 445 0.08 -34.51 -8.53
C SER A 445 0.60 -34.51 -7.09
N SER A 446 1.93 -34.52 -6.89
CA SER A 446 2.55 -34.50 -5.56
C SER A 446 2.24 -33.24 -4.75
N GLY A 447 1.89 -32.14 -5.42
CA GLY A 447 1.66 -30.83 -4.80
C GLY A 447 2.95 -30.08 -4.45
N GLU A 448 4.12 -30.68 -4.67
CA GLU A 448 5.42 -30.03 -4.46
C GLU A 448 5.74 -29.08 -5.63
N PRO A 449 6.27 -27.87 -5.36
CA PRO A 449 6.67 -26.95 -6.42
C PRO A 449 7.81 -27.52 -7.26
N ILE A 450 7.60 -27.53 -8.57
CA ILE A 450 8.49 -28.14 -9.57
C ILE A 450 9.53 -27.11 -10.03
N PRO A 451 10.83 -27.45 -10.07
CA PRO A 451 11.85 -26.55 -10.65
C PRO A 451 11.52 -26.17 -12.09
N LEU A 452 11.73 -24.90 -12.46
CA LEU A 452 11.42 -24.41 -13.81
C LEU A 452 12.09 -25.24 -14.93
N THR A 453 13.32 -25.71 -14.71
CA THR A 453 14.03 -26.58 -15.66
C THR A 453 13.34 -27.92 -15.87
N ALA A 454 12.71 -28.48 -14.83
CA ALA A 454 11.98 -29.74 -14.92
C ALA A 454 10.61 -29.54 -15.60
N VAL A 455 10.01 -28.34 -15.51
CA VAL A 455 8.77 -28.01 -16.22
C VAL A 455 8.99 -28.06 -17.74
N GLU A 456 10.09 -27.50 -18.23
CA GLU A 456 10.46 -27.56 -19.66
C GLU A 456 10.75 -29.00 -20.11
N GLU A 457 11.53 -29.76 -19.33
CA GLU A 457 11.84 -31.17 -19.60
C GLU A 457 10.55 -32.02 -19.67
N PHE A 458 9.63 -31.84 -18.73
CA PHE A 458 8.34 -32.54 -18.76
C PHE A 458 7.48 -32.15 -19.96
N ALA A 459 7.47 -30.87 -20.36
CA ALA A 459 6.73 -30.44 -21.54
C ALA A 459 7.26 -31.12 -22.81
N ASP A 460 8.59 -31.21 -22.97
CA ASP A 460 9.24 -31.89 -24.08
C ASP A 460 8.95 -33.41 -24.07
N ASP A 461 9.10 -34.05 -22.91
CA ASP A 461 8.81 -35.49 -22.76
C ASP A 461 7.35 -35.81 -23.07
N LEU A 462 6.40 -35.01 -22.59
CA LEU A 462 4.98 -35.17 -22.88
C LEU A 462 4.68 -34.94 -24.37
N ALA A 463 5.35 -33.97 -25.03
CA ALA A 463 5.23 -33.76 -26.47
C ALA A 463 5.77 -34.96 -27.28
N ILE A 464 6.88 -35.55 -26.85
CA ILE A 464 7.43 -36.79 -27.44
C ILE A 464 6.46 -37.95 -27.23
N ILE A 465 5.94 -38.14 -26.01
CA ILE A 465 4.95 -39.16 -25.69
C ILE A 465 3.71 -39.01 -26.59
N LYS A 466 3.18 -37.80 -26.72
CA LYS A 466 2.05 -37.49 -27.61
C LYS A 466 2.37 -37.89 -29.05
N SER A 467 3.48 -37.41 -29.60
CA SER A 467 3.89 -37.69 -30.98
C SER A 467 4.05 -39.19 -31.24
N LYS A 468 4.65 -39.93 -30.31
CA LYS A 468 4.85 -41.37 -30.42
C LYS A 468 3.54 -42.15 -30.29
N ALA A 469 2.63 -41.73 -29.41
CA ALA A 469 1.30 -42.32 -29.28
C ALA A 469 0.44 -42.09 -30.55
N ASP A 470 0.50 -40.89 -31.12
CA ASP A 470 -0.14 -40.56 -32.40
C ASP A 470 0.43 -41.45 -33.53
N SER A 471 1.76 -41.60 -33.59
CA SER A 471 2.43 -42.47 -34.57
C SER A 471 2.05 -43.95 -34.42
N LEU A 472 1.94 -44.48 -33.20
CA LEU A 472 1.46 -45.85 -32.97
C LEU A 472 0.03 -46.05 -33.48
N THR A 473 -0.83 -45.05 -33.27
CA THR A 473 -2.22 -45.07 -33.77
C THR A 473 -2.23 -45.12 -35.29
N GLN A 474 -1.44 -44.29 -35.97
CA GLN A 474 -1.32 -44.28 -37.43
C GLN A 474 -0.72 -45.59 -37.98
N GLU A 475 0.34 -46.12 -37.34
CA GLU A 475 0.97 -47.40 -37.72
C GLU A 475 -0.06 -48.54 -37.69
N LYS A 476 -0.87 -48.61 -36.62
CA LYS A 476 -1.92 -49.64 -36.50
C LYS A 476 -3.03 -49.45 -37.52
N GLN A 477 -3.43 -48.21 -37.82
CA GLN A 477 -4.42 -47.91 -38.85
C GLN A 477 -3.92 -48.35 -40.25
N GLN A 478 -2.65 -48.10 -40.58
CA GLN A 478 -2.05 -48.54 -41.84
C GLN A 478 -1.95 -50.07 -41.95
N GLN A 479 -1.54 -50.77 -40.87
CA GLN A 479 -1.50 -52.24 -40.85
C GLN A 479 -2.88 -52.86 -41.13
N ARG A 480 -3.97 -52.24 -40.66
CA ARG A 480 -5.34 -52.70 -40.92
C ARG A 480 -5.75 -52.57 -42.38
N PHE A 481 -5.33 -51.50 -43.06
CA PHE A 481 -5.60 -51.33 -44.49
C PHE A 481 -4.96 -52.44 -45.34
N VAL A 482 -3.85 -53.01 -44.87
CA VAL A 482 -3.13 -54.09 -45.56
C VAL A 482 -3.64 -55.49 -45.18
N GLN A 483 -4.08 -55.70 -43.93
CA GLN A 483 -4.51 -57.04 -43.45
C GLN A 483 -6.02 -57.32 -43.63
N ALA A 484 -6.87 -56.30 -43.60
CA ALA A 484 -8.28 -56.47 -43.94
C ALA A 484 -8.43 -56.22 -45.44
N GLY A 485 -8.45 -57.29 -46.25
CA GLY A 485 -9.03 -57.17 -47.58
C GLY A 485 -10.44 -56.64 -47.41
N SER A 486 -10.70 -55.39 -47.82
CA SER A 486 -11.97 -54.66 -47.61
C SER A 486 -13.20 -55.50 -47.93
N TRP A 487 -13.06 -56.41 -48.90
CA TRP A 487 -14.08 -57.36 -49.33
C TRP A 487 -14.64 -58.26 -48.21
N ILE A 488 -13.88 -58.65 -47.16
CA ILE A 488 -14.40 -59.52 -46.08
C ILE A 488 -15.33 -58.72 -45.15
N ALA A 489 -14.95 -57.50 -44.81
CA ALA A 489 -15.77 -56.63 -43.97
C ALA A 489 -17.04 -56.16 -44.72
N ASP A 490 -16.90 -55.84 -46.00
CA ASP A 490 -18.02 -55.47 -46.88
C ASP A 490 -18.94 -56.67 -47.14
N ALA A 491 -18.40 -57.88 -47.34
CA ALA A 491 -19.20 -59.10 -47.44
C ALA A 491 -19.94 -59.41 -46.12
N ALA A 492 -19.29 -59.27 -44.96
CA ALA A 492 -19.96 -59.48 -43.67
C ALA A 492 -21.10 -58.48 -43.43
N ARG A 493 -20.91 -57.20 -43.79
CA ARG A 493 -21.97 -56.17 -43.74
C ARG A 493 -23.08 -56.44 -44.73
N TRP A 494 -22.76 -56.87 -45.96
CA TRP A 494 -23.75 -57.24 -46.97
C TRP A 494 -24.58 -58.46 -46.53
N VAL A 495 -23.91 -59.52 -46.01
CA VAL A 495 -24.58 -60.70 -45.46
C VAL A 495 -25.46 -60.33 -44.28
N SER A 496 -24.98 -59.46 -43.39
CA SER A 496 -25.76 -58.97 -42.25
C SER A 496 -26.98 -58.18 -42.70
N GLY A 497 -26.82 -57.11 -43.48
CA GLY A 497 -27.96 -56.27 -43.90
C GLY A 497 -28.94 -57.03 -44.79
N VAL A 498 -28.48 -57.62 -45.90
CA VAL A 498 -29.40 -58.22 -46.88
C VAL A 498 -30.08 -59.48 -46.36
N VAL A 499 -29.38 -60.32 -45.60
CA VAL A 499 -29.94 -61.61 -45.14
C VAL A 499 -30.69 -61.45 -43.82
N ILE A 500 -30.22 -60.62 -42.87
CA ILE A 500 -30.96 -60.40 -41.62
C ILE A 500 -32.19 -59.53 -41.87
N ASP A 501 -32.10 -58.48 -42.69
CA ASP A 501 -33.27 -57.66 -43.00
C ASP A 501 -34.26 -58.42 -43.88
N GLY A 502 -33.76 -59.23 -44.82
CA GLY A 502 -34.59 -60.13 -45.62
C GLY A 502 -35.32 -61.19 -44.79
N VAL A 503 -34.63 -61.84 -43.84
CA VAL A 503 -35.25 -62.84 -42.93
C VAL A 503 -36.17 -62.16 -41.92
N SER A 504 -35.78 -60.99 -41.40
CA SER A 504 -36.57 -60.27 -40.39
C SER A 504 -37.80 -59.56 -40.96
N ALA A 505 -37.80 -59.24 -42.26
CA ALA A 505 -38.98 -58.81 -42.99
C ALA A 505 -40.05 -59.91 -43.12
N VAL A 506 -39.64 -61.18 -43.08
CA VAL A 506 -40.55 -62.35 -43.17
C VAL A 506 -40.90 -62.90 -41.79
N PHE A 507 -39.98 -62.83 -40.82
CA PHE A 507 -40.17 -63.25 -39.44
C PHE A 507 -39.74 -62.13 -38.48
N PRO A 508 -40.65 -61.48 -37.72
CA PRO A 508 -40.26 -60.44 -36.78
C PRO A 508 -39.47 -61.05 -35.61
N LEU A 509 -38.15 -61.06 -35.73
CA LEU A 509 -37.22 -61.57 -34.71
C LEU A 509 -37.01 -60.50 -33.63
N SER A 510 -37.08 -60.90 -32.35
CA SER A 510 -36.68 -60.03 -31.24
C SER A 510 -35.18 -59.69 -31.33
N PRO A 511 -34.71 -58.57 -30.76
CA PRO A 511 -33.30 -58.17 -30.79
C PRO A 511 -32.33 -59.23 -30.25
N GLU A 512 -32.69 -59.92 -29.18
CA GLU A 512 -31.92 -61.04 -28.60
C GLU A 512 -31.85 -62.23 -29.57
N THR A 513 -32.96 -62.49 -30.26
CA THR A 513 -33.03 -63.52 -31.29
C THR A 513 -32.19 -63.11 -32.50
N LYS A 514 -32.22 -61.83 -32.91
CA LYS A 514 -31.33 -61.30 -33.95
C LYS A 514 -29.86 -61.49 -33.58
N GLU A 515 -29.46 -61.29 -32.32
CA GLU A 515 -28.09 -61.50 -31.87
C GLU A 515 -27.66 -62.98 -31.94
N SER A 516 -28.53 -63.90 -31.49
CA SER A 516 -28.25 -65.35 -31.57
C SER A 516 -28.19 -65.84 -33.02
N TYR A 517 -29.06 -65.34 -33.89
CA TYR A 517 -29.08 -65.68 -35.31
C TYR A 517 -27.92 -65.04 -36.07
N ALA A 518 -27.54 -63.80 -35.74
CA ALA A 518 -26.42 -63.08 -36.34
C ALA A 518 -25.07 -63.82 -36.19
N LYS A 519 -24.89 -64.57 -35.09
CA LYS A 519 -23.70 -65.43 -34.87
C LYS A 519 -23.67 -66.68 -35.78
N LEU A 520 -24.84 -67.17 -36.21
CA LEU A 520 -25.00 -68.39 -37.03
C LEU A 520 -25.17 -68.09 -38.52
N LEU A 521 -25.67 -66.91 -38.87
CA LEU A 521 -26.01 -66.49 -40.23
C LEU A 521 -24.83 -66.48 -41.21
N PRO A 522 -23.64 -65.95 -40.86
CA PRO A 522 -22.49 -66.02 -41.75
C PRO A 522 -22.11 -67.47 -42.04
N THR A 523 -22.17 -68.35 -41.03
CA THR A 523 -21.94 -69.78 -41.21
C THR A 523 -22.95 -70.39 -42.16
N ALA A 524 -24.23 -70.08 -41.99
CA ALA A 524 -25.30 -70.57 -42.85
C ALA A 524 -25.18 -70.07 -44.29
N VAL A 525 -24.81 -68.80 -44.50
CA VAL A 525 -24.67 -68.19 -45.82
C VAL A 525 -23.43 -68.70 -46.55
N VAL A 526 -22.29 -68.79 -45.87
CA VAL A 526 -21.07 -69.36 -46.45
C VAL A 526 -21.28 -70.85 -46.77
N PHE A 527 -21.99 -71.58 -45.91
CA PHE A 527 -22.38 -72.97 -46.17
C PHE A 527 -23.35 -73.09 -47.36
N LEU A 528 -24.38 -72.26 -47.43
CA LEU A 528 -25.34 -72.25 -48.53
C LEU A 528 -24.66 -71.88 -49.86
N ALA A 529 -23.77 -70.90 -49.87
CA ALA A 529 -22.99 -70.53 -51.05
C ALA A 529 -22.06 -71.69 -51.48
N GLY A 530 -21.40 -72.34 -50.53
CA GLY A 530 -20.60 -73.55 -50.79
C GLY A 530 -21.43 -74.70 -51.36
N LEU A 531 -22.65 -74.92 -50.82
CA LEU A 531 -23.60 -75.91 -51.31
C LEU A 531 -24.08 -75.58 -52.73
N LEU A 532 -24.45 -74.33 -53.00
CA LEU A 532 -24.88 -73.87 -54.32
C LEU A 532 -23.76 -73.98 -55.35
N PHE A 533 -22.52 -73.64 -54.97
CA PHE A 533 -21.36 -73.83 -55.83
C PHE A 533 -21.11 -75.31 -56.12
N TYR A 534 -21.19 -76.17 -55.09
CA TYR A 534 -21.08 -77.62 -55.26
C TYR A 534 -22.15 -78.18 -56.19
N LEU A 535 -23.41 -77.76 -56.01
CA LEU A 535 -24.52 -78.12 -56.88
C LEU A 535 -24.32 -77.60 -58.31
N ALA A 536 -23.82 -76.39 -58.48
CA ALA A 536 -23.48 -75.83 -59.79
C ALA A 536 -22.38 -76.62 -60.50
N CYS A 537 -21.36 -77.09 -59.76
CA CYS A 537 -20.34 -77.98 -60.30
C CYS A 537 -20.93 -79.34 -60.73
N ILE A 538 -21.83 -79.92 -59.92
CA ILE A 538 -22.52 -81.16 -60.28
C ILE A 538 -23.43 -80.97 -61.48
N THR A 539 -24.21 -79.88 -61.54
CA THR A 539 -25.13 -79.63 -62.64
C THR A 539 -24.40 -79.31 -63.94
N LEU A 540 -23.29 -78.55 -63.87
CA LEU A 540 -22.39 -78.32 -65.00
C LEU A 540 -21.80 -79.64 -65.50
N PHE A 541 -21.35 -80.50 -64.59
CA PHE A 541 -20.84 -81.82 -64.93
C PHE A 541 -21.92 -82.70 -65.56
N ALA A 542 -23.12 -82.75 -64.98
CA ALA A 542 -24.26 -83.47 -65.52
C ALA A 542 -24.65 -82.95 -66.92
N ALA A 543 -24.61 -81.64 -67.14
CA ALA A 543 -24.86 -81.02 -68.45
C ALA A 543 -23.77 -81.39 -69.47
N LEU A 544 -22.50 -81.43 -69.08
CA LEU A 544 -21.38 -81.85 -69.95
C LEU A 544 -21.47 -83.35 -70.32
N VAL A 545 -21.96 -84.18 -69.41
CA VAL A 545 -22.26 -85.60 -69.67
C VAL A 545 -23.46 -85.73 -70.61
N TYR A 546 -24.56 -85.02 -70.35
CA TYR A 546 -25.77 -85.06 -71.17
C TYR A 546 -25.54 -84.59 -72.61
N THR A 547 -24.71 -83.55 -72.80
CA THR A 547 -24.31 -83.04 -74.11
C THR A 547 -23.29 -83.94 -74.84
N LYS A 548 -22.99 -85.13 -74.31
CA LYS A 548 -22.02 -86.11 -74.84
C LYS A 548 -20.60 -85.56 -75.05
N ARG A 549 -20.24 -84.45 -74.39
CA ARG A 549 -18.87 -83.92 -74.43
C ARG A 549 -17.90 -84.75 -73.58
N ILE A 550 -18.42 -85.55 -72.66
CA ILE A 550 -17.65 -86.47 -71.80
C ILE A 550 -18.21 -87.88 -71.95
N TYR A 551 -17.38 -88.85 -72.33
CA TYR A 551 -17.74 -90.26 -72.39
C TYR A 551 -17.41 -90.94 -71.05
N LEU A 552 -18.44 -91.45 -70.36
CA LEU A 552 -18.27 -92.08 -69.05
C LEU A 552 -17.98 -93.59 -69.18
N HIS A 553 -16.69 -93.96 -69.04
CA HIS A 553 -16.31 -95.33 -68.72
C HIS A 553 -16.44 -95.60 -67.21
N ARG A 554 -16.62 -96.88 -66.80
CA ARG A 554 -16.77 -97.27 -65.38
C ARG A 554 -15.67 -96.70 -64.47
N ILE A 555 -14.41 -96.67 -64.95
CA ILE A 555 -13.28 -96.11 -64.20
C ILE A 555 -13.38 -94.57 -64.10
N ALA A 556 -13.80 -93.90 -65.18
CA ALA A 556 -13.98 -92.44 -65.18
C ALA A 556 -15.08 -91.99 -64.21
N VAL A 557 -16.18 -92.74 -64.12
CA VAL A 557 -17.26 -92.46 -63.14
C VAL A 557 -16.73 -92.51 -61.72
N PHE A 558 -15.95 -93.55 -61.37
CA PHE A 558 -15.35 -93.67 -60.04
C PHE A 558 -14.42 -92.50 -59.73
N LEU A 559 -13.58 -92.09 -60.70
CA LEU A 559 -12.65 -90.96 -60.54
C LEU A 559 -13.39 -89.63 -60.32
N TRP A 560 -14.49 -89.39 -61.03
CA TRP A 560 -15.34 -88.22 -60.81
C TRP A 560 -16.03 -88.22 -59.44
N VAL A 561 -16.50 -89.38 -58.96
CA VAL A 561 -17.05 -89.50 -57.60
C VAL A 561 -16.00 -89.13 -56.55
N VAL A 562 -14.75 -89.59 -56.72
CA VAL A 562 -13.63 -89.22 -55.84
C VAL A 562 -13.34 -87.72 -55.91
N ILE A 563 -13.32 -87.13 -57.12
CA ILE A 563 -13.12 -85.68 -57.29
C ILE A 563 -14.22 -84.88 -56.58
N PHE A 564 -15.49 -85.25 -56.72
CA PHE A 564 -16.58 -84.56 -56.03
C PHE A 564 -16.53 -84.74 -54.50
N ALA A 565 -16.12 -85.92 -54.02
CA ALA A 565 -15.90 -86.14 -52.59
C ALA A 565 -14.78 -85.23 -52.04
N PHE A 566 -13.65 -85.12 -52.74
CA PHE A 566 -12.58 -84.19 -52.38
C PHE A 566 -13.02 -82.73 -52.48
N LEU A 567 -13.74 -82.36 -53.53
CA LEU A 567 -14.31 -81.02 -53.70
C LEU A 567 -15.21 -80.66 -52.50
N LEU A 568 -16.06 -81.57 -52.06
CA LEU A 568 -16.94 -81.36 -50.90
C LEU A 568 -16.13 -81.18 -49.60
N ILE A 569 -15.07 -81.96 -49.39
CA ILE A 569 -14.16 -81.80 -48.25
C ILE A 569 -13.44 -80.44 -48.31
N PHE A 570 -12.91 -80.05 -49.47
CA PHE A 570 -12.24 -78.76 -49.67
C PHE A 570 -13.19 -77.57 -49.46
N ILE A 571 -14.41 -77.64 -50.00
CA ILE A 571 -15.45 -76.64 -49.75
C ILE A 571 -15.78 -76.58 -48.27
N SER A 572 -15.94 -77.73 -47.59
CA SER A 572 -16.23 -77.78 -46.15
C SER A 572 -15.10 -77.15 -45.33
N PHE A 573 -13.84 -77.44 -45.65
CA PHE A 573 -12.68 -76.84 -44.99
C PHE A 573 -12.58 -75.33 -45.25
N GLY A 574 -12.88 -74.91 -46.48
CA GLY A 574 -12.98 -73.50 -46.86
C GLY A 574 -14.09 -72.76 -46.10
N VAL A 575 -15.26 -73.36 -45.99
CA VAL A 575 -16.41 -72.83 -45.23
C VAL A 575 -16.07 -72.72 -43.74
N ILE A 576 -15.46 -73.76 -43.15
CA ILE A 576 -15.03 -73.74 -41.74
C ILE A 576 -13.97 -72.65 -41.52
N SER A 577 -12.95 -72.59 -42.38
CA SER A 577 -11.88 -71.59 -42.28
C SER A 577 -12.43 -70.16 -42.42
N ALA A 578 -13.26 -69.91 -43.44
CA ALA A 578 -13.93 -68.63 -43.63
C ALA A 578 -14.83 -68.28 -42.44
N ASN A 579 -15.59 -69.25 -41.91
CA ASN A 579 -16.42 -69.05 -40.73
C ASN A 579 -15.60 -68.69 -39.49
N THR A 580 -14.48 -69.37 -39.25
CA THR A 580 -13.59 -69.06 -38.12
C THR A 580 -13.00 -67.65 -38.24
N VAL A 581 -12.62 -67.22 -39.45
CA VAL A 581 -12.12 -65.86 -39.70
C VAL A 581 -13.23 -64.83 -39.50
N ILE A 582 -14.44 -65.08 -40.03
CA ILE A 582 -15.58 -64.17 -39.87
C ILE A 582 -16.00 -64.08 -38.39
N GLN A 583 -16.11 -65.19 -37.66
CA GLN A 583 -16.49 -65.16 -36.25
C GLN A 583 -15.42 -64.49 -35.37
N GLN A 584 -14.13 -64.67 -35.67
CA GLN A 584 -13.06 -63.95 -34.97
C GLN A 584 -13.11 -62.43 -35.23
N GLN A 585 -13.36 -62.01 -36.47
CA GLN A 585 -13.48 -60.59 -36.83
C GLN A 585 -14.79 -59.95 -36.34
N ALA A 586 -15.88 -60.73 -36.31
CA ALA A 586 -17.20 -60.23 -35.96
C ALA A 586 -17.43 -60.15 -34.44
N SER A 587 -16.73 -60.98 -33.65
CA SER A 587 -16.83 -61.00 -32.18
C SER A 587 -15.98 -59.94 -31.48
N ARG A 588 -14.99 -59.33 -32.16
CA ARG A 588 -14.17 -58.24 -31.64
C ARG A 588 -13.93 -57.20 -32.72
N SER A 589 -14.68 -56.11 -32.64
CA SER A 589 -14.41 -54.95 -33.48
C SER A 589 -13.47 -53.98 -32.77
N THR A 590 -12.97 -53.03 -33.54
CA THR A 590 -11.93 -52.10 -33.11
C THR A 590 -12.50 -50.69 -33.05
N PHE A 591 -11.90 -49.82 -32.23
CA PHE A 591 -12.35 -48.44 -32.13
C PHE A 591 -12.40 -47.73 -33.49
N GLY A 592 -11.43 -47.99 -34.38
CA GLY A 592 -11.43 -47.41 -35.73
C GLY A 592 -12.64 -47.80 -36.58
N LEU A 593 -13.08 -49.06 -36.51
CA LEU A 593 -14.29 -49.50 -37.21
C LEU A 593 -15.55 -48.88 -36.60
N PHE A 594 -15.59 -48.73 -35.27
CA PHE A 594 -16.70 -48.10 -34.57
C PHE A 594 -16.78 -46.60 -34.88
N SER A 595 -15.63 -45.91 -34.88
CA SER A 595 -15.51 -44.50 -35.26
C SER A 595 -15.97 -44.25 -36.70
N ASN A 596 -15.68 -45.16 -37.63
CA ASN A 596 -16.20 -45.06 -39.01
C ASN A 596 -17.71 -45.27 -39.08
N ALA A 597 -18.27 -46.21 -38.31
CA ALA A 597 -19.72 -46.41 -38.22
C ALA A 597 -20.41 -45.18 -37.59
N LEU A 598 -19.80 -44.60 -36.55
CA LEU A 598 -20.21 -43.36 -35.92
C LEU A 598 -20.20 -42.18 -36.90
N ALA A 599 -19.15 -42.07 -37.72
CA ALA A 599 -19.06 -41.04 -38.74
C ALA A 599 -20.18 -41.17 -39.79
N ALA A 600 -20.54 -42.41 -40.15
CA ALA A 600 -21.59 -42.71 -41.14
C ALA A 600 -23.03 -42.54 -40.61
N SER A 601 -23.26 -42.61 -39.31
CA SER A 601 -24.60 -42.43 -38.71
C SER A 601 -24.94 -40.96 -38.41
N ASN A 602 -26.19 -40.54 -38.57
CA ASN A 602 -26.65 -39.20 -38.16
C ASN A 602 -27.12 -39.14 -36.69
N SER A 603 -27.34 -40.29 -36.04
CA SER A 603 -27.78 -40.37 -34.65
C SER A 603 -26.90 -41.31 -33.83
N VAL A 604 -26.78 -41.03 -32.53
CA VAL A 604 -25.93 -41.75 -31.58
C VAL A 604 -26.69 -41.87 -30.26
N SER A 605 -26.63 -43.02 -29.62
CA SER A 605 -27.19 -43.22 -28.29
C SER A 605 -26.09 -43.25 -27.24
N ILE A 606 -26.32 -42.63 -26.08
CA ILE A 606 -25.45 -42.73 -24.90
C ILE A 606 -26.26 -43.38 -23.79
N VAL A 607 -25.75 -44.49 -23.28
CA VAL A 607 -26.38 -45.32 -22.26
C VAL A 607 -25.49 -45.32 -21.03
N ILE A 608 -26.05 -44.93 -19.89
CA ILE A 608 -25.39 -44.99 -18.59
C ILE A 608 -25.98 -46.18 -17.84
N ASN A 609 -25.18 -47.19 -17.56
CA ASN A 609 -25.62 -48.31 -16.72
C ASN A 609 -25.39 -47.93 -15.24
N SER A 610 -26.48 -47.69 -14.52
CA SER A 610 -26.50 -47.30 -13.10
C SER A 610 -26.66 -48.48 -12.14
N GLU A 611 -26.49 -49.73 -12.60
CA GLU A 611 -26.45 -50.94 -11.74
C GLU A 611 -25.22 -50.99 -10.81
N SER A 612 -24.46 -49.90 -10.71
CA SER A 612 -23.18 -49.84 -10.01
C SER A 612 -22.99 -48.55 -9.20
N ASN A 613 -22.31 -48.70 -8.06
CA ASN A 613 -22.02 -47.74 -6.97
C ASN A 613 -22.34 -46.24 -7.22
N GLY A 614 -23.19 -45.65 -6.36
CA GLY A 614 -23.82 -44.33 -6.56
C GLY A 614 -22.90 -43.12 -6.75
N ALA A 615 -21.67 -43.13 -6.22
CA ALA A 615 -20.71 -42.03 -6.38
C ALA A 615 -20.12 -41.94 -7.81
N SER A 616 -20.07 -43.07 -8.53
CA SER A 616 -19.52 -43.11 -9.90
C SER A 616 -20.53 -42.69 -10.96
N ILE A 617 -21.84 -42.76 -10.66
CA ILE A 617 -22.92 -42.40 -11.60
C ILE A 617 -22.85 -40.93 -11.99
N ASP A 618 -22.61 -40.02 -11.05
CA ASP A 618 -22.55 -38.58 -11.36
C ASP A 618 -21.35 -38.23 -12.24
N THR A 619 -20.21 -38.88 -12.04
CA THR A 619 -19.04 -38.73 -12.94
C THR A 619 -19.30 -39.31 -14.33
N MET A 620 -20.04 -40.43 -14.43
CA MET A 620 -20.47 -41.00 -15.72
C MET A 620 -21.48 -40.09 -16.44
N ARG A 621 -22.43 -39.48 -15.72
CA ARG A 621 -23.37 -38.49 -16.26
C ARG A 621 -22.64 -37.25 -16.78
N SER A 622 -21.75 -36.68 -15.99
CA SER A 622 -20.93 -35.53 -16.41
C SER A 622 -20.08 -35.86 -17.65
N CYS A 623 -19.56 -37.08 -17.74
CA CYS A 623 -18.85 -37.51 -18.93
C CYS A 623 -19.78 -37.73 -20.14
N ALA A 624 -20.99 -38.26 -19.92
CA ALA A 624 -22.02 -38.39 -20.96
C ALA A 624 -22.44 -37.01 -21.49
N ASP A 625 -22.57 -36.00 -20.62
CA ASP A 625 -22.82 -34.59 -21.01
C ASP A 625 -21.73 -34.06 -21.92
N ALA A 626 -20.46 -34.25 -21.55
CA ALA A 626 -19.33 -33.82 -22.36
C ALA A 626 -19.29 -34.54 -23.73
N LEU A 627 -19.57 -35.84 -23.74
CA LEU A 627 -19.61 -36.63 -24.98
C LEU A 627 -20.78 -36.20 -25.87
N GLU A 628 -21.96 -35.98 -25.30
CA GLU A 628 -23.13 -35.47 -26.02
C GLU A 628 -22.85 -34.11 -26.66
N SER A 629 -22.25 -33.19 -25.90
CA SER A 629 -21.88 -31.86 -26.41
C SER A 629 -20.93 -31.95 -27.60
N ASN A 630 -19.88 -32.78 -27.51
CA ASN A 630 -18.91 -32.96 -28.60
C ASN A 630 -19.52 -33.66 -29.82
N LEU A 631 -20.36 -34.68 -29.62
CA LEU A 631 -21.04 -35.36 -30.74
C LEU A 631 -22.06 -34.44 -31.43
N THR A 632 -22.76 -33.60 -30.66
CA THR A 632 -23.68 -32.60 -31.21
C THR A 632 -22.94 -31.55 -32.02
N ALA A 633 -21.74 -31.14 -31.59
CA ALA A 633 -20.86 -30.25 -32.36
C ALA A 633 -20.40 -30.89 -33.69
N LEU A 634 -20.43 -32.23 -33.81
CA LEU A 634 -20.21 -32.97 -35.05
C LEU A 634 -21.51 -33.18 -35.88
N ASN A 635 -22.57 -32.42 -35.59
CA ASN A 635 -23.90 -32.53 -36.21
C ASN A 635 -24.55 -33.92 -36.04
N LYS A 636 -24.31 -34.60 -34.92
CA LYS A 636 -24.99 -35.85 -34.57
C LYS A 636 -26.20 -35.58 -33.69
N THR A 637 -27.29 -36.31 -33.88
CA THR A 637 -28.45 -36.31 -32.98
C THR A 637 -28.19 -37.31 -31.85
N VAL A 638 -28.00 -36.81 -30.63
CA VAL A 638 -27.68 -37.66 -29.47
C VAL A 638 -28.94 -37.99 -28.67
N GLN A 639 -29.11 -39.26 -28.32
CA GLN A 639 -30.18 -39.74 -27.45
C GLN A 639 -29.57 -40.32 -26.17
N ARG A 640 -30.04 -39.88 -25.00
CA ARG A 640 -29.52 -40.34 -23.71
C ARG A 640 -30.49 -41.28 -23.00
N TYR A 641 -29.93 -42.33 -22.43
CA TYR A 641 -30.62 -43.35 -21.66
C TYR A 641 -29.85 -43.66 -20.38
N GLU A 642 -30.56 -43.87 -19.28
CA GLU A 642 -29.98 -44.37 -18.03
C GLU A 642 -30.69 -45.67 -17.63
N ILE A 643 -29.94 -46.78 -17.57
CA ILE A 643 -30.49 -48.10 -17.26
C ILE A 643 -30.18 -48.45 -15.80
N ALA A 644 -31.23 -48.64 -15.01
CA ALA A 644 -31.20 -49.13 -13.64
C ALA A 644 -32.07 -50.39 -13.54
N ASP A 645 -31.45 -51.55 -13.31
CA ASP A 645 -32.13 -52.84 -13.29
C ASP A 645 -32.96 -53.07 -14.59
N ASP A 646 -34.23 -53.46 -14.46
CA ASP A 646 -35.16 -53.68 -15.57
C ASP A 646 -35.79 -52.38 -16.13
N ASN A 647 -35.41 -51.21 -15.61
CA ASN A 647 -35.96 -49.92 -16.00
C ASN A 647 -34.92 -49.05 -16.70
N CYS A 648 -35.38 -48.29 -17.69
CA CYS A 648 -34.58 -47.36 -18.45
C CYS A 648 -35.25 -45.98 -18.45
N THR A 649 -34.49 -44.96 -18.09
CA THR A 649 -34.93 -43.56 -18.04
C THR A 649 -34.44 -42.85 -19.30
N ARG A 650 -35.37 -42.28 -20.07
CA ARG A 650 -35.10 -41.46 -21.26
C ARG A 650 -34.68 -40.04 -20.88
N ALA A 651 -34.12 -39.31 -21.85
CA ALA A 651 -33.76 -37.89 -21.69
C ALA A 651 -34.93 -36.96 -21.32
N ASP A 652 -36.18 -37.34 -21.61
CA ASP A 652 -37.40 -36.62 -21.22
C ASP A 652 -37.89 -36.96 -19.79
N GLY A 653 -37.17 -37.83 -19.08
CA GLY A 653 -37.50 -38.32 -17.75
C GLY A 653 -38.51 -39.46 -17.72
N ALA A 654 -38.99 -39.96 -18.88
CA ALA A 654 -39.89 -41.10 -18.93
C ALA A 654 -39.14 -42.40 -18.57
N VAL A 655 -39.72 -43.18 -17.65
CA VAL A 655 -39.20 -44.50 -17.25
C VAL A 655 -39.96 -45.59 -18.02
N VAL A 656 -39.23 -46.38 -18.80
CA VAL A 656 -39.76 -47.49 -19.60
C VAL A 656 -38.99 -48.78 -19.33
N PRO A 657 -39.55 -49.97 -19.61
CA PRO A 657 -38.79 -51.21 -19.47
C PRO A 657 -37.51 -51.20 -20.32
N THR A 658 -36.42 -51.78 -19.82
CA THR A 658 -35.13 -51.82 -20.55
C THR A 658 -35.28 -52.41 -21.96
N SER A 659 -36.14 -53.41 -22.13
CA SER A 659 -36.46 -54.00 -23.45
C SER A 659 -37.11 -53.03 -24.45
N GLU A 660 -37.76 -51.96 -23.99
CA GLU A 660 -38.33 -50.91 -24.82
C GLU A 660 -37.24 -49.91 -25.25
N CYS A 661 -36.39 -49.46 -24.33
CA CYS A 661 -35.23 -48.61 -24.65
C CYS A 661 -34.28 -49.26 -25.65
N VAL A 662 -34.00 -50.56 -25.49
CA VAL A 662 -33.11 -51.29 -26.40
C VAL A 662 -33.64 -51.32 -27.83
N LYS A 663 -34.97 -51.26 -28.03
CA LYS A 663 -35.57 -51.15 -29.37
C LYS A 663 -35.36 -49.78 -30.01
N GLU A 664 -35.27 -48.72 -29.20
CA GLU A 664 -35.08 -47.34 -29.67
C GLU A 664 -33.64 -47.05 -30.08
N PHE A 665 -32.66 -47.79 -29.54
CA PHE A 665 -31.27 -47.71 -29.99
C PHE A 665 -31.17 -47.95 -31.51
N GLY A 666 -32.04 -48.79 -32.07
CA GLY A 666 -32.12 -49.05 -33.49
C GLY A 666 -30.79 -49.56 -34.06
N GLU A 667 -30.42 -49.06 -35.23
CA GLU A 667 -29.10 -49.30 -35.86
C GLU A 667 -28.05 -48.24 -35.47
N ASN A 668 -28.38 -47.35 -34.54
CA ASN A 668 -27.49 -46.24 -34.18
C ASN A 668 -26.29 -46.75 -33.38
N PRO A 669 -25.10 -46.16 -33.58
CA PRO A 669 -23.97 -46.31 -32.68
C PRO A 669 -24.36 -45.96 -31.23
N VAL A 670 -24.03 -46.83 -30.30
CA VAL A 670 -24.34 -46.68 -28.87
C VAL A 670 -23.04 -46.66 -28.06
N PHE A 671 -22.86 -45.66 -27.22
CA PHE A 671 -21.88 -45.67 -26.14
C PHE A 671 -22.54 -46.16 -24.86
N GLU A 672 -22.00 -47.18 -24.23
CA GLU A 672 -22.53 -47.76 -22.99
C GLU A 672 -21.46 -47.64 -21.90
N PHE A 673 -21.74 -46.85 -20.87
CA PHE A 673 -20.84 -46.62 -19.74
C PHE A 673 -21.16 -47.55 -18.58
N HIS A 674 -20.15 -48.26 -18.10
CA HIS A 674 -20.23 -49.18 -16.98
C HIS A 674 -19.15 -48.85 -15.95
N TYR A 675 -19.49 -49.00 -14.68
CA TYR A 675 -18.48 -48.98 -13.64
C TYR A 675 -17.61 -50.25 -13.66
N ALA A 676 -16.30 -50.08 -13.58
CA ALA A 676 -15.36 -51.15 -13.27
C ALA A 676 -14.07 -50.59 -12.63
N ASN A 677 -13.41 -51.42 -11.80
CA ASN A 677 -12.11 -51.06 -11.21
C ASN A 677 -10.98 -50.96 -12.26
N GLU A 678 -11.14 -51.63 -13.40
CA GLU A 678 -10.20 -51.60 -14.51
C GLU A 678 -10.80 -50.87 -15.71
N THR A 679 -10.01 -49.97 -16.31
CA THR A 679 -10.41 -49.31 -17.54
C THR A 679 -10.32 -50.26 -18.72
N LYS A 680 -11.45 -50.48 -19.40
CA LYS A 680 -11.52 -51.33 -20.59
C LYS A 680 -12.54 -50.77 -21.58
N ALA A 681 -12.19 -50.74 -22.86
CA ALA A 681 -13.13 -50.43 -23.93
C ALA A 681 -13.28 -51.63 -24.86
N THR A 682 -14.52 -52.00 -25.18
CA THR A 682 -14.83 -53.09 -26.12
C THR A 682 -15.76 -52.56 -27.19
N PHE A 683 -15.43 -52.83 -28.45
CA PHE A 683 -16.19 -52.31 -29.59
C PHE A 683 -16.83 -53.45 -30.37
N TYR A 684 -18.10 -53.24 -30.71
CA TYR A 684 -18.90 -54.08 -31.59
C TYR A 684 -19.37 -53.20 -32.75
N VAL A 685 -19.25 -53.69 -33.99
CA VAL A 685 -19.60 -52.91 -35.20
C VAL A 685 -20.36 -53.73 -36.24
N TYR A 686 -20.27 -55.06 -36.22
CA TYR A 686 -20.84 -55.91 -37.26
C TYR A 686 -22.32 -56.28 -37.02
N TYR A 687 -22.69 -56.57 -35.77
CA TYR A 687 -24.06 -56.99 -35.42
C TYR A 687 -24.74 -56.02 -34.47
N LEU A 688 -23.95 -55.36 -33.65
CA LEU A 688 -24.35 -54.29 -32.74
C LEU A 688 -23.33 -53.19 -32.97
N GLN A 689 -23.76 -51.94 -33.11
CA GLN A 689 -22.86 -50.80 -33.14
C GLN A 689 -22.70 -50.28 -31.72
N LYS A 690 -21.94 -50.98 -30.87
CA LYS A 690 -21.82 -50.67 -29.44
C LYS A 690 -20.36 -50.44 -29.02
N ALA A 691 -20.12 -49.39 -28.26
CA ALA A 691 -18.89 -49.14 -27.54
C ALA A 691 -19.16 -49.30 -26.04
N LEU A 692 -18.75 -50.44 -25.48
CA LEU A 692 -18.82 -50.68 -24.03
C LEU A 692 -17.56 -50.10 -23.39
N ILE A 693 -17.74 -49.11 -22.52
CA ILE A 693 -16.65 -48.42 -21.83
C ILE A 693 -16.81 -48.69 -20.35
N TYR A 694 -15.79 -49.32 -19.78
CA TYR A 694 -15.69 -49.67 -18.37
C TYR A 694 -14.65 -48.77 -17.70
N GLY A 695 -14.96 -48.21 -16.53
CA GLY A 695 -14.02 -47.41 -15.75
C GLY A 695 -14.55 -47.00 -14.37
N ASN A 696 -13.72 -46.32 -13.60
CA ASN A 696 -14.06 -45.78 -12.28
C ASN A 696 -14.18 -44.25 -12.32
N GLU A 697 -14.43 -43.62 -11.17
CA GLU A 697 -14.51 -42.15 -11.03
C GLU A 697 -13.28 -41.43 -11.58
N THR A 698 -12.07 -41.95 -11.31
CA THR A 698 -10.82 -41.38 -11.80
C THR A 698 -10.73 -41.37 -13.33
N PHE A 699 -11.32 -42.37 -14.00
CA PHE A 699 -11.37 -42.43 -15.46
C PHE A 699 -12.44 -41.50 -16.05
N TYR A 700 -13.64 -41.45 -15.47
CA TYR A 700 -14.75 -40.67 -16.01
C TYR A 700 -14.68 -39.17 -15.66
N SER A 701 -14.10 -38.79 -14.53
CA SER A 701 -13.96 -37.39 -14.10
C SER A 701 -13.30 -36.46 -15.15
N PRO A 702 -12.15 -36.80 -15.76
CA PRO A 702 -11.57 -35.98 -16.84
C PRO A 702 -12.30 -36.13 -18.20
N CYS A 703 -13.22 -37.10 -18.32
CA CYS A 703 -13.95 -37.50 -19.51
C CYS A 703 -13.14 -37.48 -20.82
N LEU A 704 -11.98 -38.15 -20.79
CA LEU A 704 -11.07 -38.18 -21.94
C LEU A 704 -11.73 -38.79 -23.20
N ILE A 705 -12.70 -39.71 -23.05
CA ILE A 705 -13.42 -40.29 -24.18
C ILE A 705 -14.23 -39.25 -24.97
N ALA A 706 -14.85 -38.27 -24.31
CA ALA A 706 -15.53 -37.18 -25.00
C ALA A 706 -14.57 -36.36 -25.85
N ARG A 707 -13.37 -36.09 -25.31
CA ARG A 707 -12.33 -35.31 -25.99
C ARG A 707 -11.78 -36.00 -27.24
N VAL A 708 -11.92 -37.32 -27.37
CA VAL A 708 -11.53 -38.04 -28.60
C VAL A 708 -12.29 -37.53 -29.84
N PHE A 709 -13.51 -37.01 -29.64
CA PHE A 709 -14.40 -36.53 -30.70
C PHE A 709 -14.46 -35.00 -30.81
N ASN A 710 -13.61 -34.27 -30.08
CA ASN A 710 -13.55 -32.82 -30.22
C ASN A 710 -12.73 -32.46 -31.48
N ASN A 711 -13.37 -31.82 -32.47
CA ASN A 711 -12.73 -31.37 -33.71
C ASN A 711 -11.85 -30.11 -33.55
N HIS A 712 -11.77 -29.56 -32.33
CA HIS A 712 -11.03 -28.32 -32.03
C HIS A 712 -9.79 -28.54 -31.13
N ALA A 713 -9.29 -29.77 -30.99
CA ALA A 713 -8.09 -30.07 -30.21
C ALA A 713 -6.87 -30.38 -31.11
#